data_AF-A0A8T4FKF8-F1
#
_entry.id   AF-A0A8T4FKF8-F1
#
_cell.length_a   1.000
_cell.length_b   1.000
_cell.length_c   1.000
_cell.angle_alpha   90.00
_cell.angle_beta   90.00
_cell.angle_gamma   90.00
#
_symmetry.space_group_name_H-M   'P 1'
#
loop_
_entity.id
_entity.type
_entity.pdbx_description
1 polymer ?
#
loop_
_entity_poly.entity_id
_entity_poly.type
_entity_poly.pdbx_seq_one_letter_code
_entity_poly.pdbx_strand_id
1 'polypeptide(L)'
;WGASLTRFISIAAKRGGNNILSVGRVQSPTLGMIVDREKEIEAFVPTPYWMLSVMSEKGGEPFEARHTTGKFWDKTEAETAEKNTKEPLTVTDVKEGIRSDSAPSPFDTTGYIVAAGRLGLSASNAMRIAEELYMNGFISYPRTDNTIYPKSLDLDAILRDLKKSPFKSDVEWTEKNRRAQPTSGKKSSTDHPPIHPAGAANPSMMDEQSWKVYELVVRRFLATLSPDARWKTLKIMFDAGGEEYTSTGQRLEVEGYRHVYGYSQAKDQVLPEMSVGDRLPINKIVLEDKETLPPARYSQSKLIQQMEELGLGTKSTRHDVIGKLISRRYVEENPLKPTLVGKAVTETLEEYASLITKPDMTQTLERHMEDIKKGDKTKAGVVEESKNMLHRIFDELEANEENIGNEIMDRTAEERIIGKCPICGQSLMLKTSKGMAQFIGCNGYPDCSFNIGLPSAQWGKAIRDDKVCEIHGLNHIRLIRKGSRPWDIGCPLCSHINSNRESLSMMASINEELITKLHNAHIYSVYEIANISKQELCGKTGISAGTAETLIWDAKDVLEVLRKRSELKKFVRSVIPPRRGRSHAKVTGAMIEAGVGDIAALADMKKQALMKMYLSEQEAESLIYQAKCIHNKAFLKSLGIPAVSLKKYMDAGFVTADDFVTAHPAYLSAKTGINIETVYKHTAPVYDARGVKQPAKISKKAFEAGREELLKVKGVGEAMLEKLYFAGITDISALKSANLKELSGAVGISEDKLAKIVAEL
;
A
#
# COMPACT_ATOMS: atom_id res chain seq x y z
N TRP A 1 7.70 -19.02 -17.96
CA TRP A 1 8.61 -18.35 -17.01
C TRP A 1 7.87 -17.75 -15.82
N GLY A 2 7.55 -16.45 -15.83
CA GLY A 2 7.12 -15.75 -14.61
C GLY A 2 5.92 -16.37 -13.90
N ALA A 3 4.85 -16.69 -14.63
CA ALA A 3 3.66 -17.32 -14.04
C ALA A 3 3.95 -18.70 -13.46
N SER A 4 4.65 -19.57 -14.21
CA SER A 4 4.98 -20.93 -13.77
C SER A 4 5.86 -20.93 -12.53
N LEU A 5 6.99 -20.22 -12.57
CA LEU A 5 7.97 -20.18 -11.48
C LEU A 5 7.40 -19.52 -10.22
N THR A 6 6.65 -18.43 -10.39
CA THR A 6 5.97 -17.75 -9.27
C THR A 6 4.97 -18.69 -8.59
N ARG A 7 4.18 -19.44 -9.36
CA ARG A 7 3.21 -20.40 -8.81
C ARG A 7 3.93 -21.52 -8.06
N PHE A 8 4.93 -22.14 -8.68
CA PHE A 8 5.69 -23.22 -8.08
C PHE A 8 6.28 -22.79 -6.72
N ILE A 9 7.11 -21.74 -6.69
CA ILE A 9 7.77 -21.29 -5.47
C ILE A 9 6.77 -20.83 -4.40
N SER A 10 5.66 -20.22 -4.80
CA SER A 10 4.63 -19.82 -3.84
C SER A 10 3.89 -21.02 -3.24
N ILE A 11 3.60 -22.05 -4.04
CA ILE A 11 2.95 -23.29 -3.58
C ILE A 11 3.89 -24.05 -2.64
N ALA A 12 5.14 -24.27 -3.06
CA ALA A 12 6.18 -24.93 -2.26
C ALA A 12 6.34 -24.24 -0.89
N ALA A 13 6.46 -22.91 -0.87
CA ALA A 13 6.59 -22.14 0.36
C ALA A 13 5.26 -21.89 1.12
N LYS A 14 4.16 -22.55 0.73
CA LYS A 14 2.80 -22.42 1.33
C LYS A 14 2.34 -20.96 1.43
N ARG A 15 2.68 -20.14 0.44
CA ARG A 15 2.36 -18.72 0.35
C ARG A 15 1.26 -18.48 -0.69
N GLY A 16 0.16 -17.86 -0.28
CA GLY A 16 -1.00 -17.58 -1.14
C GLY A 16 -1.55 -16.17 -1.02
N GLY A 17 -2.54 -15.83 -1.85
CA GLY A 17 -3.19 -14.52 -1.86
C GLY A 17 -2.22 -13.38 -2.18
N ASN A 18 -2.07 -12.40 -1.28
CA ASN A 18 -1.15 -11.27 -1.44
C ASN A 18 0.26 -11.53 -0.88
N ASN A 19 0.63 -12.79 -0.59
CA ASN A 19 1.97 -13.16 -0.11
C ASN A 19 2.81 -13.94 -1.13
N ILE A 20 2.46 -13.82 -2.41
CA ILE A 20 3.09 -14.53 -3.52
C ILE A 20 4.58 -14.19 -3.62
N LEU A 21 5.40 -15.22 -3.75
CA LEU A 21 6.82 -15.10 -4.08
C LEU A 21 6.97 -15.07 -5.58
N SER A 22 7.16 -13.87 -6.11
CA SER A 22 7.32 -13.71 -7.54
C SER A 22 8.72 -14.06 -8.00
N VAL A 23 8.80 -14.84 -9.07
CA VAL A 23 10.04 -15.23 -9.73
C VAL A 23 9.92 -14.84 -11.20
N GLY A 24 11.01 -14.38 -11.80
CA GLY A 24 10.96 -13.93 -13.18
C GLY A 24 12.33 -13.80 -13.82
N ARG A 25 12.38 -14.05 -15.13
CA ARG A 25 13.61 -14.15 -15.91
C ARG A 25 14.60 -12.99 -15.68
N VAL A 26 14.15 -11.74 -15.72
CA VAL A 26 15.04 -10.58 -15.45
C VAL A 26 15.11 -10.25 -13.96
N GLN A 27 14.03 -10.50 -13.22
CA GLN A 27 13.90 -10.13 -11.81
C GLN A 27 14.81 -10.95 -10.90
N SER A 28 14.82 -12.26 -11.09
CA SER A 28 15.61 -13.21 -10.30
C SER A 28 17.11 -12.97 -10.40
N PRO A 29 17.73 -12.80 -11.58
CA PRO A 29 19.16 -12.50 -11.65
C PRO A 29 19.50 -11.10 -11.17
N THR A 30 18.59 -10.14 -11.33
CA THR A 30 18.78 -8.80 -10.74
C THR A 30 18.79 -8.86 -9.21
N LEU A 31 17.92 -9.67 -8.61
CA LEU A 31 17.93 -9.91 -7.16
C LEU A 31 19.20 -10.68 -6.74
N GLY A 32 19.60 -11.68 -7.53
CA GLY A 32 20.87 -12.40 -7.39
C GLY A 32 22.06 -11.48 -7.23
N MET A 33 22.23 -10.52 -8.14
CA MET A 33 23.32 -9.53 -8.08
C MET A 33 23.32 -8.71 -6.78
N ILE A 34 22.14 -8.37 -6.25
CA ILE A 34 22.01 -7.59 -5.01
C ILE A 34 22.36 -8.46 -3.79
N VAL A 35 21.91 -9.72 -3.79
CA VAL A 35 22.23 -10.70 -2.74
C VAL A 35 23.72 -11.03 -2.74
N ASP A 36 24.33 -11.26 -3.91
CA ASP A 36 25.76 -11.52 -4.06
C ASP A 36 26.59 -10.33 -3.55
N ARG A 37 26.19 -9.09 -3.85
CA ARG A 37 26.84 -7.90 -3.27
C ARG A 37 26.72 -7.83 -1.75
N GLU A 38 25.58 -8.22 -1.17
CA GLU A 38 25.44 -8.24 0.28
C GLU A 38 26.32 -9.33 0.92
N LYS A 39 26.43 -10.51 0.28
CA LYS A 39 27.36 -11.57 0.70
C LYS A 39 28.82 -11.11 0.64
N GLU A 40 29.21 -10.40 -0.43
CA GLU A 40 30.55 -9.79 -0.55
C GLU A 40 30.84 -8.82 0.59
N ILE A 41 29.85 -8.00 0.99
CA ILE A 41 29.98 -7.06 2.11
C ILE A 41 30.09 -7.79 3.45
N GLU A 42 29.26 -8.82 3.67
CA GLU A 42 29.23 -9.59 4.91
C GLU A 42 30.48 -10.44 5.11
N ALA A 43 31.07 -10.96 4.02
CA ALA A 43 32.31 -11.72 4.04
C ALA A 43 33.58 -10.86 4.03
N PHE A 44 33.45 -9.54 3.88
CA PHE A 44 34.59 -8.64 3.75
C PHE A 44 35.32 -8.46 5.10
N VAL A 45 36.62 -8.77 5.11
CA VAL A 45 37.50 -8.51 6.25
C VAL A 45 38.35 -7.29 5.94
N PRO A 46 38.16 -6.16 6.67
CA PRO A 46 38.99 -4.97 6.49
C PRO A 46 40.46 -5.27 6.72
N THR A 47 41.31 -4.81 5.80
CA THR A 47 42.77 -4.88 5.93
C THR A 47 43.29 -3.47 6.25
N PRO A 48 44.08 -3.31 7.32
CA PRO A 48 44.69 -2.04 7.65
C PRO A 48 45.74 -1.64 6.61
N TYR A 49 45.87 -0.34 6.37
CA TYR A 49 46.91 0.27 5.56
C TYR A 49 47.17 1.69 6.08
N TRP A 50 48.37 2.18 5.85
CA TRP A 50 48.78 3.53 6.27
C TRP A 50 49.00 4.41 5.05
N MET A 51 48.63 5.67 5.17
CA MET A 51 48.94 6.70 4.16
C MET A 51 49.71 7.82 4.83
N LEU A 52 50.87 8.14 4.25
CA LEU A 52 51.75 9.19 4.74
C LEU A 52 51.57 10.44 3.86
N SER A 53 51.34 11.58 4.50
CA SER A 53 51.34 12.88 3.83
C SER A 53 52.04 13.95 4.67
N VAL A 54 52.46 15.01 3.99
CA VAL A 54 53.11 16.18 4.56
C VAL A 54 52.25 17.40 4.25
N MET A 55 51.90 18.13 5.31
CA MET A 55 51.31 19.46 5.21
C MET A 55 52.43 20.49 5.17
N SER A 56 52.45 21.29 4.12
CA SER A 56 53.45 22.33 3.88
C SER A 56 52.75 23.59 3.37
N GLU A 57 53.51 24.66 3.18
CA GLU A 57 53.01 25.91 2.64
C GLU A 57 54.08 26.60 1.78
N LYS A 58 53.61 27.44 0.86
CA LYS A 58 54.47 28.39 0.16
C LYS A 58 53.80 29.75 0.14
N GLY A 59 54.48 30.78 0.64
CA GLY A 59 53.92 32.14 0.69
C GLY A 59 52.63 32.25 1.51
N GLY A 60 52.44 31.39 2.52
CA GLY A 60 51.22 31.32 3.33
C GLY A 60 50.07 30.52 2.71
N GLU A 61 50.23 29.95 1.52
CA GLU A 61 49.23 29.06 0.90
C GLU A 61 49.52 27.60 1.28
N PRO A 62 48.63 26.94 2.04
CA PRO A 62 48.85 25.57 2.49
C PRO A 62 48.53 24.55 1.40
N PHE A 63 49.28 23.45 1.37
CA PHE A 63 49.01 22.30 0.51
C PHE A 63 49.38 20.98 1.19
N GLU A 64 48.78 19.89 0.69
CA GLU A 64 49.11 18.51 1.09
C GLU A 64 49.98 17.86 -0.01
N ALA A 65 51.11 17.28 0.38
CA ALA A 65 51.91 16.39 -0.45
C ALA A 65 51.80 14.95 0.08
N ARG A 66 51.40 14.01 -0.78
CA ARG A 66 51.20 12.60 -0.40
C ARG A 66 52.38 11.75 -0.82
N HIS A 67 52.77 10.80 0.01
CA HIS A 67 53.87 9.89 -0.29
C HIS A 67 53.59 9.11 -1.58
N THR A 68 54.59 8.91 -2.43
CA THR A 68 54.42 8.29 -3.76
C THR A 68 54.03 6.82 -3.72
N THR A 69 54.42 6.10 -2.65
CA THR A 69 53.95 4.73 -2.36
C THR A 69 52.42 4.62 -2.31
N GLY A 70 51.72 5.71 -1.95
CA GLY A 70 50.27 5.74 -1.81
C GLY A 70 49.78 5.01 -0.56
N LYS A 71 49.73 3.67 -0.60
CA LYS A 71 49.30 2.83 0.53
C LYS A 71 50.45 1.96 1.02
N PHE A 72 50.80 2.09 2.29
CA PHE A 72 51.70 1.18 2.98
C PHE A 72 50.88 0.06 3.63
N TRP A 73 51.22 -1.20 3.35
CA TRP A 73 50.55 -2.38 3.93
C TRP A 73 51.28 -2.93 5.16
N ASP A 74 52.51 -2.50 5.39
CA ASP A 74 53.28 -2.79 6.61
C ASP A 74 53.42 -1.51 7.44
N LYS A 75 53.08 -1.59 8.73
CA LYS A 75 53.13 -0.44 9.64
C LYS A 75 54.55 0.05 9.88
N THR A 76 55.50 -0.88 10.00
CA THR A 76 56.90 -0.59 10.28
C THR A 76 57.54 0.16 9.11
N GLU A 77 57.20 -0.23 7.87
CA GLU A 77 57.62 0.51 6.67
C GLU A 77 57.07 1.94 6.68
N ALA A 78 55.79 2.11 7.00
CA ALA A 78 55.15 3.42 7.05
C ALA A 78 55.75 4.33 8.14
N GLU A 79 55.98 3.78 9.34
CA GLU A 79 56.65 4.48 10.45
C GLU A 79 58.12 4.79 10.13
N THR A 80 58.78 3.94 9.34
CA THR A 80 60.16 4.18 8.90
C THR A 80 60.21 5.34 7.92
N ALA A 81 59.31 5.35 6.93
CA ALA A 81 59.17 6.47 6.00
C ALA A 81 58.83 7.78 6.73
N GLU A 82 57.90 7.73 7.71
CA GLU A 82 57.58 8.88 8.56
C GLU A 82 58.82 9.41 9.32
N LYS A 83 59.63 8.52 9.90
CA LYS A 83 60.86 8.90 10.61
C LYS A 83 61.95 9.45 9.67
N ASN A 84 62.05 8.92 8.45
CA ASN A 84 62.99 9.37 7.43
C ASN A 84 62.61 10.71 6.80
N THR A 85 61.33 11.08 6.87
CA THR A 85 60.83 12.37 6.40
C THR A 85 61.50 13.50 7.19
N LYS A 86 62.36 14.29 6.53
CA LYS A 86 63.07 15.43 7.16
C LYS A 86 62.86 16.73 6.39
N GLU A 87 62.77 17.83 7.14
CA GLU A 87 62.76 19.17 6.57
C GLU A 87 64.13 19.49 5.94
N PRO A 88 64.18 20.19 4.78
CA PRO A 88 63.06 20.77 4.03
C PRO A 88 62.44 19.83 3.00
N LEU A 89 61.15 20.03 2.74
CA LEU A 89 60.45 19.47 1.60
C LEU A 89 60.95 20.19 0.34
N THR A 90 61.77 19.51 -0.45
CA THR A 90 62.44 20.08 -1.62
C THR A 90 61.70 19.71 -2.89
N VAL A 91 61.38 20.69 -3.74
CA VAL A 91 60.73 20.44 -5.03
C VAL A 91 61.72 19.81 -6.00
N THR A 92 61.45 18.59 -6.45
CA THR A 92 62.34 17.84 -7.36
C THR A 92 61.91 17.91 -8.81
N ASP A 93 60.61 18.03 -9.07
CA ASP A 93 60.07 18.07 -10.43
C ASP A 93 58.71 18.79 -10.47
N VAL A 94 58.45 19.52 -11.55
CA VAL A 94 57.19 20.25 -11.79
C VAL A 94 56.71 19.95 -13.20
N LYS A 95 55.61 19.20 -13.31
CA LYS A 95 54.99 18.84 -14.59
C LYS A 95 53.69 19.58 -14.78
N GLU A 96 53.65 20.44 -15.79
CA GLU A 96 52.41 21.01 -16.30
C GLU A 96 51.81 20.13 -17.39
N GLY A 97 50.49 20.09 -17.44
CA GLY A 97 49.75 19.36 -18.46
C GLY A 97 48.41 20.00 -18.73
N ILE A 98 47.77 19.56 -19.83
CA ILE A 98 46.41 19.93 -20.18
C ILE A 98 45.59 18.65 -20.20
N ARG A 99 44.50 18.62 -19.43
CA ARG A 99 43.51 17.55 -19.49
C ARG A 99 42.26 18.06 -20.20
N SER A 100 41.95 17.46 -21.34
CA SER A 100 40.66 17.65 -21.99
C SER A 100 39.58 16.88 -21.24
N ASP A 101 38.47 17.54 -20.95
CA ASP A 101 37.30 16.99 -20.29
C ASP A 101 36.14 17.03 -21.29
N SER A 102 35.93 15.88 -21.94
CA SER A 102 35.04 15.76 -23.09
C SER A 102 33.60 16.08 -22.72
N ALA A 103 32.93 16.86 -23.58
CA ALA A 103 31.51 17.08 -23.46
C ALA A 103 30.74 15.74 -23.52
N PRO A 104 29.61 15.63 -22.81
CA PRO A 104 28.93 14.37 -22.63
C PRO A 104 28.20 13.92 -23.89
N SER A 105 28.06 12.60 -24.07
CA SER A 105 27.22 12.06 -25.15
C SER A 105 25.73 12.38 -24.95
N PRO A 106 24.93 12.39 -26.04
CA PRO A 106 23.48 12.43 -25.97
C PRO A 106 22.93 11.34 -25.04
N PHE A 107 21.77 11.61 -24.44
CA PHE A 107 21.15 10.64 -23.54
C PHE A 107 20.57 9.46 -24.32
N ASP A 108 21.00 8.25 -23.97
CA ASP A 108 20.17 7.06 -24.05
C ASP A 108 19.36 6.93 -22.74
N THR A 109 18.48 5.92 -22.65
CA THR A 109 17.65 5.68 -21.47
C THR A 109 18.49 5.45 -20.21
N THR A 110 19.56 4.66 -20.32
CA THR A 110 20.46 4.35 -19.20
C THR A 110 21.15 5.62 -18.70
N GLY A 111 21.75 6.40 -19.60
CA GLY A 111 22.44 7.64 -19.29
C GLY A 111 21.50 8.69 -18.68
N TYR A 112 20.27 8.78 -19.18
CA TYR A 112 19.23 9.63 -18.60
C TYR A 112 18.88 9.23 -17.18
N ILE A 113 18.57 7.95 -16.92
CA ILE A 113 18.21 7.47 -15.57
C ILE A 113 19.35 7.72 -14.58
N VAL A 114 20.60 7.47 -14.99
CA VAL A 114 21.77 7.70 -14.15
C VAL A 114 21.91 9.18 -13.77
N ALA A 115 21.71 10.09 -14.74
CA ALA A 115 21.77 11.53 -14.50
C ALA A 115 20.60 12.01 -13.63
N ALA A 116 19.38 11.53 -13.88
CA ALA A 116 18.19 11.80 -13.07
C ALA A 116 18.34 11.30 -11.62
N GLY A 117 19.05 10.18 -11.42
CA GLY A 117 19.38 9.67 -10.08
C GLY A 117 20.24 10.65 -9.26
N ARG A 118 21.09 11.45 -9.89
CA ARG A 118 21.85 12.53 -9.22
C ARG A 118 20.95 13.68 -8.76
N LEU A 119 19.75 13.80 -9.33
CA LEU A 119 18.71 14.74 -8.88
C LEU A 119 17.83 14.13 -7.77
N GLY A 120 18.16 12.95 -7.26
CA GLY A 120 17.41 12.25 -6.22
C GLY A 120 16.19 11.45 -6.72
N LEU A 121 16.06 11.24 -8.04
CA LEU A 121 14.95 10.49 -8.61
C LEU A 121 15.22 8.98 -8.58
N SER A 122 14.20 8.19 -8.23
CA SER A 122 14.22 6.74 -8.48
C SER A 122 14.13 6.47 -9.98
N ALA A 123 14.63 5.31 -10.44
CA ALA A 123 14.60 4.95 -11.85
C ALA A 123 13.17 4.93 -12.43
N SER A 124 12.21 4.40 -11.67
CA SER A 124 10.80 4.36 -12.08
C SER A 124 10.19 5.77 -12.16
N ASN A 125 10.51 6.66 -11.21
CA ASN A 125 10.01 8.04 -11.26
C ASN A 125 10.63 8.83 -12.40
N ALA A 126 11.93 8.69 -12.64
CA ALA A 126 12.63 9.34 -13.75
C ALA A 126 11.99 8.95 -15.09
N MET A 127 11.71 7.67 -15.33
CA MET A 127 11.06 7.23 -16.56
C MET A 127 9.60 7.68 -16.68
N ARG A 128 8.84 7.65 -15.58
CA ARG A 128 7.47 8.18 -15.57
C ARG A 128 7.42 9.66 -15.99
N ILE A 129 8.30 10.49 -15.43
CA ILE A 129 8.37 11.92 -15.75
C ILE A 129 8.81 12.13 -17.20
N ALA A 130 9.81 11.37 -17.68
CA ALA A 130 10.24 11.49 -19.06
C ALA A 130 9.13 11.10 -20.06
N GLU A 131 8.33 10.08 -19.74
CA GLU A 131 7.17 9.68 -20.54
C GLU A 131 6.09 10.77 -20.55
N GLU A 132 5.84 11.40 -19.41
CA GLU A 132 4.93 12.54 -19.31
C GLU A 132 5.41 13.73 -20.14
N LEU A 133 6.69 14.08 -20.07
CA LEU A 133 7.27 15.15 -20.90
C LEU A 133 7.20 14.82 -22.39
N TYR A 134 7.42 13.57 -22.77
CA TYR A 134 7.26 13.11 -24.16
C TYR A 134 5.80 13.21 -24.63
N MET A 135 4.84 12.75 -23.83
CA MET A 135 3.42 12.81 -24.17
C MET A 135 2.92 14.25 -24.34
N ASN A 136 3.52 15.20 -23.63
CA ASN A 136 3.23 16.63 -23.76
C ASN A 136 4.07 17.34 -24.85
N GLY A 137 4.92 16.61 -25.59
CA GLY A 137 5.69 17.15 -26.71
C GLY A 137 6.96 17.93 -26.33
N PHE A 138 7.41 17.86 -25.08
CA PHE A 138 8.59 18.63 -24.62
C PHE A 138 9.91 17.94 -24.92
N ILE A 139 9.94 16.60 -24.92
CA ILE A 139 11.15 15.81 -25.22
C ILE A 139 10.84 14.70 -26.23
N SER A 140 11.86 14.17 -26.88
CA SER A 140 11.75 12.99 -27.71
C SER A 140 11.50 11.71 -26.89
N TYR A 141 11.13 10.63 -27.56
CA TYR A 141 10.78 9.37 -26.91
C TYR A 141 11.91 8.87 -25.97
N PRO A 142 11.62 8.62 -24.66
CA PRO A 142 12.67 8.43 -23.65
C PRO A 142 13.19 7.00 -23.55
N ARG A 143 12.65 6.05 -24.33
CA ARG A 143 13.04 4.63 -24.34
C ARG A 143 13.88 4.32 -25.58
N THR A 144 15.15 4.68 -25.55
CA THR A 144 16.11 4.61 -26.66
C THR A 144 17.48 4.14 -26.17
N ASP A 145 18.17 3.34 -26.96
CA ASP A 145 19.58 2.98 -26.73
C ASP A 145 20.53 3.87 -27.56
N ASN A 146 19.98 4.74 -28.41
CA ASN A 146 20.75 5.50 -29.38
C ASN A 146 21.43 6.69 -28.70
N THR A 147 22.69 6.89 -29.05
CA THR A 147 23.55 7.97 -28.53
C THR A 147 24.13 8.84 -29.64
N ILE A 148 23.59 8.71 -30.87
CA ILE A 148 24.00 9.46 -32.05
C ILE A 148 22.75 10.14 -32.64
N TYR A 149 22.80 11.46 -32.82
CA TYR A 149 21.72 12.17 -33.52
C TYR A 149 21.68 11.74 -34.99
N PRO A 150 20.51 11.36 -35.53
CA PRO A 150 20.39 11.01 -36.93
C PRO A 150 20.58 12.26 -37.80
N LYS A 151 21.16 12.11 -39.00
CA LYS A 151 21.39 13.22 -39.93
C LYS A 151 20.10 13.96 -40.35
N SER A 152 18.95 13.30 -40.26
CA SER A 152 17.64 13.87 -40.55
C SER A 152 17.09 14.78 -39.45
N LEU A 153 17.70 14.82 -38.26
CA LEU A 153 17.26 15.67 -37.15
C LEU A 153 17.80 17.10 -37.31
N ASP A 154 16.92 18.08 -37.48
CA ASP A 154 17.29 19.50 -37.56
C ASP A 154 17.59 20.05 -36.15
N LEU A 155 18.86 19.99 -35.77
CA LEU A 155 19.36 20.50 -34.50
C LEU A 155 19.19 22.04 -34.40
N ASP A 156 19.20 22.74 -35.52
CA ASP A 156 19.09 24.21 -35.55
C ASP A 156 17.64 24.64 -35.32
N ALA A 157 16.67 23.86 -35.80
CA ALA A 157 15.26 24.07 -35.46
C ALA A 157 15.01 23.92 -33.96
N ILE A 158 15.62 22.91 -33.32
CA ILE A 158 15.51 22.71 -31.87
C ILE A 158 16.09 23.92 -31.12
N LEU A 159 17.29 24.39 -31.49
CA LEU A 159 17.90 25.58 -30.88
C LEU A 159 17.02 26.83 -31.07
N ARG A 160 16.49 27.06 -32.29
CA ARG A 160 15.56 28.17 -32.57
C ARG A 160 14.32 28.12 -31.68
N ASP A 161 13.75 26.93 -31.46
CA ASP A 161 12.56 26.80 -30.60
C ASP A 161 12.91 27.04 -29.13
N LEU A 162 14.02 26.48 -28.64
CA LEU A 162 14.48 26.65 -27.26
C LEU A 162 14.76 28.11 -26.85
N LYS A 163 15.02 29.02 -27.79
CA LYS A 163 15.12 30.47 -27.52
C LYS A 163 13.83 31.10 -26.96
N LYS A 164 12.69 30.41 -27.08
CA LYS A 164 11.40 30.82 -26.48
C LYS A 164 11.28 30.43 -25.00
N SER A 165 12.25 29.70 -24.46
CA SER A 165 12.31 29.26 -23.06
C SER A 165 13.26 30.14 -22.24
N PRO A 166 13.33 29.96 -20.90
CA PRO A 166 14.31 30.65 -20.06
C PRO A 166 15.78 30.32 -20.40
N PHE A 167 16.05 29.31 -21.23
CA PHE A 167 17.40 28.92 -21.65
C PHE A 167 17.97 29.76 -22.81
N LYS A 168 17.32 30.88 -23.18
CA LYS A 168 17.72 31.70 -24.34
C LYS A 168 19.21 32.09 -24.33
N SER A 169 19.73 32.56 -23.20
CA SER A 169 21.15 32.96 -23.07
C SER A 169 22.10 31.78 -23.31
N ASP A 170 21.77 30.62 -22.74
CA ASP A 170 22.57 29.39 -22.85
C ASP A 170 22.57 28.86 -24.29
N VAL A 171 21.44 29.00 -24.99
CA VAL A 171 21.31 28.66 -26.42
C VAL A 171 22.17 29.58 -27.28
N GLU A 172 22.08 30.89 -27.08
CA GLU A 172 22.89 31.88 -27.82
C GLU A 172 24.39 31.67 -27.60
N TRP A 173 24.79 31.34 -26.37
CA TRP A 173 26.17 30.97 -26.07
C TRP A 173 26.58 29.68 -26.79
N THR A 174 25.71 28.67 -26.79
CA THR A 174 25.97 27.37 -27.46
C THR A 174 26.12 27.55 -28.96
N GLU A 175 25.30 28.37 -29.61
CA GLU A 175 25.40 28.68 -31.04
C GLU A 175 26.73 29.39 -31.36
N LYS A 176 27.13 30.36 -30.54
CA LYS A 176 28.37 31.13 -30.74
C LYS A 176 29.63 30.25 -30.60
N ASN A 177 29.61 29.28 -29.69
CA ASN A 177 30.77 28.44 -29.36
C ASN A 177 30.64 27.02 -29.92
N ARG A 178 29.69 26.79 -30.84
CA ARG A 178 29.29 25.45 -31.27
C ARG A 178 30.45 24.66 -31.85
N ARG A 179 30.57 23.40 -31.44
CA ARG A 179 31.50 22.45 -32.05
C ARG A 179 31.03 22.04 -33.46
N ALA A 180 31.96 21.60 -34.32
CA ALA A 180 31.66 21.26 -35.70
C ALA A 180 30.68 20.07 -35.85
N GLN A 181 30.76 19.09 -34.96
CA GLN A 181 29.87 17.92 -34.93
C GLN A 181 29.43 17.63 -33.50
N PRO A 182 28.14 17.37 -33.24
CA PRO A 182 27.67 16.97 -31.92
C PRO A 182 28.48 15.78 -31.39
N THR A 183 28.70 15.74 -30.08
CA THR A 183 29.26 14.54 -29.44
C THR A 183 28.40 13.33 -29.75
N SER A 184 29.03 12.16 -29.81
CA SER A 184 28.35 10.88 -30.03
C SER A 184 28.81 9.85 -29.00
N GLY A 185 27.90 8.95 -28.62
CA GLY A 185 28.26 7.75 -27.86
C GLY A 185 28.59 6.57 -28.78
N LYS A 186 28.66 5.37 -28.20
CA LYS A 186 29.06 4.14 -28.90
C LYS A 186 27.91 3.39 -29.58
N LYS A 187 26.66 3.74 -29.24
CA LYS A 187 25.46 3.00 -29.67
C LYS A 187 24.71 3.78 -30.73
N SER A 188 24.45 3.12 -31.86
CA SER A 188 23.58 3.59 -32.93
C SER A 188 22.51 2.54 -33.20
N SER A 189 21.25 2.96 -33.31
CA SER A 189 20.14 2.09 -33.72
C SER A 189 19.24 2.82 -34.71
N THR A 190 18.39 2.07 -35.42
CA THR A 190 17.50 2.61 -36.46
C THR A 190 16.15 3.09 -35.92
N ASP A 191 15.85 2.85 -34.65
CA ASP A 191 14.49 2.94 -34.12
C ASP A 191 14.14 4.38 -33.69
N HIS A 192 14.90 4.95 -32.75
CA HIS A 192 14.61 6.26 -32.16
C HIS A 192 15.91 7.09 -32.02
N PRO A 193 15.84 8.42 -32.16
CA PRO A 193 16.98 9.30 -31.83
C PRO A 193 17.31 9.24 -30.33
N PRO A 194 18.45 9.79 -29.90
CA PRO A 194 18.75 10.03 -28.49
C PRO A 194 17.68 10.91 -27.83
N ILE A 195 17.59 10.90 -26.51
CA ILE A 195 16.67 11.76 -25.75
C ILE A 195 17.12 13.22 -25.88
N HIS A 196 16.27 14.07 -26.45
CA HIS A 196 16.53 15.49 -26.69
C HIS A 196 15.26 16.35 -26.55
N PRO A 197 15.37 17.67 -26.39
CA PRO A 197 14.22 18.57 -26.38
C PRO A 197 13.49 18.57 -27.73
N ALA A 198 12.17 18.48 -27.69
CA ALA A 198 11.31 18.53 -28.87
C ALA A 198 10.46 19.81 -28.93
N GLY A 199 10.32 20.52 -27.82
CA GLY A 199 9.59 21.78 -27.75
C GLY A 199 9.99 22.62 -26.54
N ALA A 200 9.91 23.94 -26.67
CA ALA A 200 10.20 24.88 -25.59
C ALA A 200 9.16 24.81 -24.47
N ALA A 201 9.64 24.81 -23.22
CA ALA A 201 8.80 24.87 -22.02
C ALA A 201 9.22 26.00 -21.07
N ASN A 202 8.31 26.37 -20.17
CA ASN A 202 8.55 27.29 -19.06
C ASN A 202 8.21 26.62 -17.72
N PRO A 203 8.80 27.04 -16.58
CA PRO A 203 8.54 26.45 -15.26
C PRO A 203 7.06 26.43 -14.86
N SER A 204 6.25 27.35 -15.37
CA SER A 204 4.81 27.43 -15.10
C SER A 204 3.97 26.35 -15.80
N MET A 205 4.54 25.61 -16.74
CA MET A 205 3.83 24.60 -17.54
C MET A 205 3.82 23.20 -16.90
N MET A 206 4.59 22.99 -15.83
CA MET A 206 4.75 21.68 -15.19
C MET A 206 5.16 21.85 -13.72
N ASP A 207 5.13 20.76 -12.94
CA ASP A 207 5.63 20.78 -11.57
C ASP A 207 7.16 20.92 -11.50
N GLU A 208 7.68 21.27 -10.32
CA GLU A 208 9.12 21.50 -10.08
C GLU A 208 9.99 20.28 -10.46
N GLN A 209 9.50 19.07 -10.20
CA GLN A 209 10.26 17.85 -10.47
C GLN A 209 10.33 17.58 -11.97
N SER A 210 9.21 17.75 -12.68
CA SER A 210 9.14 17.68 -14.14
C SER A 210 10.00 18.75 -14.81
N TRP A 211 10.01 19.98 -14.27
CA TRP A 211 10.87 21.05 -14.75
C TRP A 211 12.36 20.71 -14.64
N LYS A 212 12.79 20.17 -13.47
CA LYS A 212 14.18 19.72 -13.27
C LYS A 212 14.61 18.65 -14.27
N VAL A 213 13.71 17.74 -14.64
CA VAL A 213 13.98 16.70 -15.64
C VAL A 213 14.06 17.30 -17.04
N TYR A 214 13.14 18.18 -17.41
CA TYR A 214 13.18 18.89 -18.69
C TYR A 214 14.48 19.70 -18.84
N GLU A 215 14.84 20.48 -17.81
CA GLU A 215 16.09 21.23 -17.75
C GLU A 215 17.32 20.31 -17.92
N LEU A 216 17.35 19.16 -17.25
CA LEU A 216 18.42 18.18 -17.40
C LEU A 216 18.60 17.72 -18.86
N VAL A 217 17.49 17.46 -19.56
CA VAL A 217 17.51 17.05 -20.98
C VAL A 217 17.98 18.20 -21.88
N VAL A 218 17.48 19.42 -21.66
CA VAL A 218 17.89 20.62 -22.42
C VAL A 218 19.38 20.90 -22.23
N ARG A 219 19.85 20.96 -20.99
CA ARG A 219 21.25 21.23 -20.67
C ARG A 219 22.16 20.15 -21.24
N ARG A 220 21.75 18.87 -21.20
CA ARG A 220 22.51 17.79 -21.84
C ARG A 220 22.60 17.99 -23.35
N PHE A 221 21.50 18.34 -24.02
CA PHE A 221 21.49 18.63 -25.44
C PHE A 221 22.44 19.79 -25.79
N LEU A 222 22.37 20.91 -25.08
CA LEU A 222 23.28 22.05 -25.31
C LEU A 222 24.75 21.65 -25.09
N ALA A 223 25.03 20.86 -24.06
CA ALA A 223 26.37 20.35 -23.79
C ALA A 223 26.93 19.51 -24.95
N THR A 224 26.11 18.69 -25.60
CA THR A 224 26.54 17.86 -26.75
C THR A 224 26.98 18.68 -27.96
N LEU A 225 26.53 19.93 -28.06
CA LEU A 225 26.86 20.89 -29.11
C LEU A 225 27.99 21.85 -28.70
N SER A 226 28.37 21.82 -27.43
CA SER A 226 29.37 22.72 -26.84
C SER A 226 30.78 22.13 -26.95
N PRO A 227 31.83 22.97 -26.87
CA PRO A 227 33.21 22.50 -26.90
C PRO A 227 33.57 21.79 -25.59
N ASP A 228 34.63 20.99 -25.64
CA ASP A 228 35.13 20.29 -24.46
C ASP A 228 35.68 21.29 -23.44
N ALA A 229 35.58 20.94 -22.14
CA ALA A 229 36.22 21.71 -21.09
C ALA A 229 37.72 21.40 -21.09
N ARG A 230 38.56 22.37 -20.71
CA ARG A 230 40.02 22.16 -20.59
C ARG A 230 40.50 22.54 -19.21
N TRP A 231 41.28 21.64 -18.62
CA TRP A 231 41.88 21.81 -17.31
C TRP A 231 43.39 21.97 -17.47
N LYS A 232 43.97 23.00 -16.85
CA LYS A 232 45.40 23.03 -16.59
C LYS A 232 45.67 22.15 -15.38
N THR A 233 46.53 21.15 -15.54
CA THR A 233 46.92 20.22 -14.48
C THR A 233 48.37 20.47 -14.08
N LEU A 234 48.65 20.38 -12.80
CA LEU A 234 49.98 20.50 -12.24
C LEU A 234 50.27 19.26 -11.41
N LYS A 235 51.41 18.60 -11.64
CA LYS A 235 51.92 17.55 -10.76
C LYS A 235 53.29 17.96 -10.27
N ILE A 236 53.44 18.09 -8.97
CA ILE A 236 54.70 18.45 -8.32
C ILE A 236 55.21 17.23 -7.59
N MET A 237 56.51 16.95 -7.73
CA MET A 237 57.24 15.94 -6.98
C MET A 237 58.14 16.62 -5.97
N PHE A 238 58.27 16.00 -4.80
CA PHE A 238 59.08 16.51 -3.71
C PHE A 238 59.93 15.40 -3.11
N ASP A 239 61.06 15.78 -2.52
CA ASP A 239 61.88 14.95 -1.65
C ASP A 239 61.92 15.55 -0.25
N ALA A 240 61.79 14.71 0.77
CA ALA A 240 62.00 15.10 2.17
C ALA A 240 62.83 14.04 2.89
N GLY A 241 64.15 14.20 2.93
CA GLY A 241 65.04 13.26 3.61
C GLY A 241 65.20 11.92 2.89
N GLY A 242 65.03 11.90 1.56
CA GLY A 242 65.09 10.70 0.73
C GLY A 242 63.74 10.01 0.49
N GLU A 243 62.66 10.46 1.16
CA GLU A 243 61.29 10.00 0.91
C GLU A 243 60.60 10.87 -0.15
N GLU A 244 59.91 10.23 -1.09
CA GLU A 244 59.29 10.90 -2.24
C GLU A 244 57.81 11.22 -2.00
N TYR A 245 57.42 12.46 -2.33
CA TYR A 245 56.04 12.93 -2.24
C TYR A 245 55.55 13.52 -3.55
N THR A 246 54.22 13.59 -3.70
CA THR A 246 53.57 14.25 -4.82
C THR A 246 52.35 15.05 -4.40
N SER A 247 52.14 16.17 -5.06
CA SER A 247 50.88 16.92 -5.00
C SER A 247 50.37 17.17 -6.41
N THR A 248 49.06 17.05 -6.60
CA THR A 248 48.40 17.28 -7.88
C THR A 248 47.39 18.42 -7.75
N GLY A 249 47.53 19.42 -8.61
CA GLY A 249 46.60 20.52 -8.76
C GLY A 249 45.90 20.46 -10.11
N GLN A 250 44.71 21.05 -10.17
CA GLN A 250 44.02 21.31 -11.41
C GLN A 250 43.23 22.61 -11.31
N ARG A 251 43.20 23.39 -12.39
CA ARG A 251 42.38 24.59 -12.53
C ARG A 251 41.63 24.52 -13.85
N LEU A 252 40.33 24.82 -13.82
CA LEU A 252 39.54 24.94 -15.05
C LEU A 252 40.04 26.15 -15.85
N GLU A 253 40.60 25.90 -17.03
CA GLU A 253 41.14 26.93 -17.92
C GLU A 253 40.07 27.38 -18.92
N VAL A 254 39.33 26.42 -19.49
CA VAL A 254 38.21 26.67 -20.40
C VAL A 254 37.01 25.89 -19.93
N GLU A 255 35.93 26.60 -19.61
CA GLU A 255 34.71 26.01 -19.08
C GLU A 255 34.04 25.04 -20.06
N GLY A 256 34.05 25.37 -21.36
CA GLY A 256 33.45 24.54 -22.41
C GLY A 256 31.99 24.21 -22.08
N TYR A 257 31.58 22.95 -22.31
CA TYR A 257 30.23 22.46 -22.05
C TYR A 257 29.75 22.66 -20.59
N ARG A 258 30.65 22.88 -19.63
CA ARG A 258 30.28 23.07 -18.21
C ARG A 258 29.48 24.35 -17.99
N HIS A 259 29.62 25.33 -18.88
CA HIS A 259 28.85 26.59 -18.89
C HIS A 259 27.34 26.33 -18.88
N VAL A 260 26.91 25.34 -19.66
CA VAL A 260 25.49 25.00 -19.82
C VAL A 260 25.08 23.76 -19.02
N TYR A 261 26.04 22.97 -18.50
CA TYR A 261 25.80 21.69 -17.85
C TYR A 261 26.48 21.55 -16.47
N GLY A 262 25.88 22.19 -15.47
CA GLY A 262 26.38 22.23 -14.08
C GLY A 262 26.23 20.94 -13.25
N TYR A 263 25.82 19.80 -13.84
CA TYR A 263 25.58 18.55 -13.09
C TYR A 263 26.86 17.72 -12.83
N SER A 264 28.04 18.30 -13.04
CA SER A 264 29.36 17.69 -12.84
C SER A 264 30.22 18.61 -11.96
N GLN A 265 30.52 18.21 -10.71
CA GLN A 265 31.22 19.03 -9.72
C GLN A 265 32.73 18.73 -9.62
N ALA A 266 33.46 18.75 -10.74
CA ALA A 266 34.91 18.79 -10.63
C ALA A 266 35.30 20.15 -10.05
N LYS A 267 35.97 20.17 -8.89
CA LYS A 267 36.43 21.38 -8.21
C LYS A 267 37.89 21.66 -8.56
N ASP A 268 38.22 22.94 -8.62
CA ASP A 268 39.61 23.40 -8.69
C ASP A 268 40.37 22.97 -7.43
N GLN A 269 41.59 22.51 -7.64
CA GLN A 269 42.60 22.33 -6.60
C GLN A 269 43.82 23.12 -7.05
N VAL A 270 43.90 24.37 -6.62
CA VAL A 270 45.03 25.24 -6.96
C VAL A 270 46.17 24.97 -6.00
N LEU A 271 47.34 24.68 -6.55
CA LEU A 271 48.59 24.62 -5.79
C LEU A 271 49.35 25.93 -5.96
N PRO A 272 50.14 26.38 -4.96
CA PRO A 272 50.99 27.55 -5.12
C PRO A 272 52.03 27.32 -6.21
N GLU A 273 52.48 28.39 -6.86
CA GLU A 273 53.51 28.30 -7.91
C GLU A 273 54.85 27.88 -7.30
N MET A 274 55.47 26.83 -7.83
CA MET A 274 56.72 26.26 -7.34
C MET A 274 57.73 26.08 -8.46
N SER A 275 59.01 26.19 -8.13
CA SER A 275 60.14 25.95 -9.01
C SER A 275 60.98 24.78 -8.49
N VAL A 276 61.58 24.01 -9.40
CA VAL A 276 62.53 22.96 -9.03
C VAL A 276 63.66 23.56 -8.21
N GLY A 277 63.96 22.93 -7.07
CA GLY A 277 64.94 23.42 -6.09
C GLY A 277 64.38 24.28 -4.97
N ASP A 278 63.09 24.67 -4.99
CA ASP A 278 62.44 25.32 -3.86
C ASP A 278 62.51 24.42 -2.61
N ARG A 279 62.84 25.02 -1.46
CA ARG A 279 62.92 24.33 -0.15
C ARG A 279 61.81 24.87 0.75
N LEU A 280 60.85 24.03 1.09
CA LEU A 280 59.61 24.40 1.79
C LEU A 280 59.60 23.83 3.23
N PRO A 281 58.96 24.53 4.19
CA PRO A 281 58.84 24.04 5.56
C PRO A 281 57.93 22.82 5.63
N ILE A 282 58.16 21.96 6.61
CA ILE A 282 57.25 20.86 6.95
C ILE A 282 56.44 21.28 8.17
N ASN A 283 55.22 21.74 7.94
CA ASN A 283 54.34 22.20 9.02
C ASN A 283 53.81 21.03 9.85
N LYS A 284 53.50 19.90 9.19
CA LYS A 284 53.03 18.68 9.85
C LYS A 284 53.27 17.45 8.98
N ILE A 285 53.74 16.36 9.59
CA ILE A 285 53.74 15.03 9.00
C ILE A 285 52.49 14.29 9.51
N VAL A 286 51.76 13.63 8.62
CA VAL A 286 50.50 12.96 8.92
C VAL A 286 50.59 11.52 8.44
N LEU A 287 50.67 10.58 9.38
CA LEU A 287 50.50 9.16 9.12
C LEU A 287 49.06 8.75 9.49
N GLU A 288 48.21 8.58 8.48
CA GLU A 288 46.83 8.13 8.66
C GLU A 288 46.74 6.61 8.69
N ASP A 289 46.19 6.07 9.78
CA ASP A 289 45.77 4.67 9.86
C ASP A 289 44.38 4.53 9.22
N LYS A 290 44.26 3.64 8.23
CA LYS A 290 43.02 3.39 7.48
C LYS A 290 42.78 1.91 7.31
N GLU A 291 41.53 1.59 7.06
CA GLU A 291 41.13 0.23 6.68
C GLU A 291 40.48 0.24 5.30
N THR A 292 40.67 -0.86 4.56
CA THR A 292 39.93 -1.06 3.32
C THR A 292 38.43 -1.13 3.62
N LEU A 293 37.60 -0.60 2.74
CA LEU A 293 36.14 -0.63 2.89
C LEU A 293 35.53 -1.72 2.00
N PRO A 294 34.42 -2.34 2.41
CA PRO A 294 33.71 -3.29 1.57
C PRO A 294 33.18 -2.62 0.29
N PRO A 295 32.87 -3.40 -0.77
CA PRO A 295 32.26 -2.84 -1.98
C PRO A 295 30.94 -2.14 -1.65
N ALA A 296 30.70 -0.98 -2.25
CA ALA A 296 29.46 -0.26 -2.01
C ALA A 296 28.23 -1.04 -2.52
N ARG A 297 27.14 -0.98 -1.77
CA ARG A 297 25.83 -1.46 -2.22
C ARG A 297 25.41 -0.79 -3.53
N TYR A 298 24.60 -1.47 -4.32
CA TYR A 298 24.11 -0.92 -5.56
C TYR A 298 23.10 0.21 -5.32
N SER A 299 23.40 1.41 -5.83
CA SER A 299 22.36 2.39 -6.11
C SER A 299 21.51 1.91 -7.31
N GLN A 300 20.28 2.42 -7.45
CA GLN A 300 19.46 2.08 -8.62
C GLN A 300 20.16 2.42 -9.95
N SER A 301 20.89 3.54 -9.99
CA SER A 301 21.66 3.97 -11.17
C SER A 301 22.76 2.97 -11.52
N LYS A 302 23.58 2.55 -10.54
CA LYS A 302 24.65 1.58 -10.79
C LYS A 302 24.09 0.20 -11.15
N LEU A 303 22.98 -0.21 -10.51
CA LEU A 303 22.32 -1.47 -10.86
C LEU A 303 21.80 -1.46 -12.31
N ILE A 304 21.20 -0.37 -12.77
CA ILE A 304 20.73 -0.26 -14.17
C ILE A 304 21.89 -0.36 -15.16
N GLN A 305 23.03 0.26 -14.86
CA GLN A 305 24.23 0.13 -15.69
C GLN A 305 24.71 -1.32 -15.75
N GLN A 306 24.79 -2.00 -14.60
CA GLN A 306 25.19 -3.41 -14.56
C GLN A 306 24.18 -4.32 -15.27
N MET A 307 22.87 -4.08 -15.12
CA MET A 307 21.84 -4.80 -15.86
C MET A 307 22.00 -4.61 -17.37
N GLU A 308 22.36 -3.41 -17.83
CA GLU A 308 22.63 -3.16 -19.24
C GLU A 308 23.88 -3.90 -19.75
N GLU A 309 24.99 -3.80 -19.02
CA GLU A 309 26.26 -4.49 -19.35
C GLU A 309 26.06 -6.01 -19.42
N LEU A 310 25.24 -6.57 -18.53
CA LEU A 310 24.91 -7.99 -18.49
C LEU A 310 23.71 -8.37 -19.40
N GLY A 311 23.20 -7.48 -20.25
CA GLY A 311 22.06 -7.80 -21.12
C GLY A 311 20.78 -8.23 -20.39
N LEU A 312 20.61 -7.82 -19.13
CA LEU A 312 19.45 -8.10 -18.29
C LEU A 312 18.35 -7.05 -18.52
N GLY A 313 17.36 -7.45 -19.32
CA GLY A 313 16.25 -6.59 -19.69
C GLY A 313 16.66 -5.48 -20.67
N THR A 314 15.68 -4.67 -21.06
CA THR A 314 15.82 -3.64 -22.09
C THR A 314 15.65 -2.25 -21.49
N LYS A 315 15.93 -1.20 -22.27
CA LYS A 315 15.63 0.21 -21.90
C LYS A 315 14.23 0.42 -21.33
N SER A 316 13.27 -0.42 -21.76
CA SER A 316 11.86 -0.34 -21.34
C SER A 316 11.54 -1.11 -20.06
N THR A 317 12.41 -2.00 -19.56
CA THR A 317 12.04 -2.94 -18.49
C THR A 317 12.91 -2.89 -17.24
N ARG A 318 14.16 -2.39 -17.32
CA ARG A 318 15.10 -2.40 -16.17
C ARG A 318 14.56 -1.65 -14.95
N HIS A 319 14.07 -0.42 -15.15
CA HIS A 319 13.49 0.40 -14.08
C HIS A 319 12.25 -0.23 -13.44
N ASP A 320 11.41 -0.90 -14.25
CA ASP A 320 10.24 -1.62 -13.79
C ASP A 320 10.59 -2.85 -12.96
N VAL A 321 11.66 -3.56 -13.33
CA VAL A 321 12.14 -4.72 -12.57
C VAL A 321 12.62 -4.29 -11.19
N ILE A 322 13.41 -3.22 -11.09
CA ILE A 322 13.83 -2.66 -9.79
C ILE A 322 12.62 -2.23 -8.97
N GLY A 323 11.67 -1.50 -9.59
CA GLY A 323 10.41 -1.12 -8.94
C GLY A 323 9.61 -2.32 -8.42
N LYS A 324 9.59 -3.43 -9.17
CA LYS A 324 8.95 -4.68 -8.75
C LYS A 324 9.65 -5.31 -7.54
N LEU A 325 10.98 -5.40 -7.54
CA LEU A 325 11.76 -5.93 -6.40
C LEU A 325 11.46 -5.17 -5.10
N ILE A 326 11.43 -3.84 -5.17
CA ILE A 326 11.09 -2.97 -4.03
C ILE A 326 9.63 -3.18 -3.61
N SER A 327 8.68 -3.10 -4.57
CA SER A 327 7.25 -3.21 -4.27
C SER A 327 6.86 -4.58 -3.66
N ARG A 328 7.64 -5.61 -3.94
CA ARG A 328 7.45 -6.98 -3.45
C ARG A 328 8.30 -7.30 -2.22
N ARG A 329 9.02 -6.32 -1.66
CA ARG A 329 9.83 -6.45 -0.44
C ARG A 329 10.92 -7.52 -0.55
N TYR A 330 11.51 -7.68 -1.74
CA TYR A 330 12.76 -8.44 -1.87
C TYR A 330 13.99 -7.59 -1.56
N VAL A 331 13.86 -6.28 -1.74
CA VAL A 331 14.90 -5.30 -1.44
C VAL A 331 14.28 -4.08 -0.80
N GLU A 332 15.09 -3.35 -0.05
CA GLU A 332 14.73 -2.11 0.62
C GLU A 332 15.88 -1.09 0.56
N GLU A 333 15.61 0.12 1.07
CA GLU A 333 16.54 1.26 1.08
C GLU A 333 17.02 1.72 -0.32
N ASN A 334 17.84 2.77 -0.32
CA ASN A 334 18.60 3.22 -1.49
C ASN A 334 19.89 3.88 -0.96
N PRO A 335 21.07 3.25 -1.07
CA PRO A 335 21.41 2.05 -1.84
C PRO A 335 20.62 0.78 -1.46
N LEU A 336 20.41 -0.11 -2.42
CA LEU A 336 19.54 -1.29 -2.29
C LEU A 336 20.19 -2.35 -1.39
N LYS A 337 19.43 -2.82 -0.39
CA LYS A 337 19.77 -3.94 0.49
C LYS A 337 18.74 -5.08 0.32
N PRO A 338 19.15 -6.35 0.24
CA PRO A 338 18.20 -7.46 0.16
C PRO A 338 17.53 -7.69 1.53
N THR A 339 16.22 -7.97 1.51
CA THR A 339 15.48 -8.42 2.70
C THR A 339 15.75 -9.90 2.99
N LEU A 340 15.32 -10.40 4.15
CA LEU A 340 15.41 -11.83 4.47
C LEU A 340 14.65 -12.68 3.44
N VAL A 341 13.46 -12.25 3.00
CA VAL A 341 12.75 -12.93 1.91
C VAL A 341 13.56 -12.90 0.61
N GLY A 342 14.18 -11.77 0.28
CA GLY A 342 15.01 -11.62 -0.90
C GLY A 342 16.20 -12.59 -0.91
N LYS A 343 16.92 -12.65 0.22
CA LYS A 343 18.03 -13.59 0.42
C LYS A 343 17.56 -15.04 0.35
N ALA A 344 16.55 -15.42 1.16
CA ALA A 344 16.06 -16.79 1.22
C ALA A 344 15.57 -17.31 -0.14
N VAL A 345 14.77 -16.54 -0.87
CA VAL A 345 14.30 -16.95 -2.20
C VAL A 345 15.46 -17.06 -3.19
N THR A 346 16.43 -16.16 -3.14
CA THR A 346 17.56 -16.18 -4.06
C THR A 346 18.46 -17.37 -3.79
N GLU A 347 18.87 -17.57 -2.54
CA GLU A 347 19.80 -18.64 -2.15
C GLU A 347 19.21 -20.02 -2.41
N THR A 348 17.94 -20.24 -2.06
CA THR A 348 17.26 -21.51 -2.40
C THR A 348 17.14 -21.69 -3.91
N LEU A 349 16.86 -20.64 -4.69
CA LEU A 349 16.86 -20.76 -6.16
C LEU A 349 18.28 -20.96 -6.74
N GLU A 350 19.33 -20.44 -6.11
CA GLU A 350 20.71 -20.70 -6.53
C GLU A 350 21.10 -22.16 -6.33
N GLU A 351 20.64 -22.78 -5.24
CA GLU A 351 20.91 -24.18 -4.93
C GLU A 351 20.17 -25.14 -5.86
N TYR A 352 18.87 -24.94 -6.07
CA TYR A 352 18.03 -25.91 -6.78
C TYR A 352 17.64 -25.50 -8.21
N ALA A 353 17.92 -24.27 -8.67
CA ALA A 353 17.55 -23.79 -9.99
C ALA A 353 18.42 -22.60 -10.49
N SER A 354 19.74 -22.75 -10.39
CA SER A 354 20.74 -21.68 -10.62
C SER A 354 20.59 -20.95 -11.97
N LEU A 355 20.11 -21.63 -13.01
CA LEU A 355 19.86 -21.04 -14.33
C LEU A 355 18.88 -19.85 -14.29
N ILE A 356 17.99 -19.77 -13.29
CA ILE A 356 17.03 -18.67 -13.14
C ILE A 356 17.68 -17.46 -12.45
N THR A 357 18.67 -17.67 -11.57
CA THR A 357 19.31 -16.61 -10.78
C THR A 357 20.56 -16.04 -11.44
N LYS A 358 21.06 -16.66 -12.51
CA LYS A 358 22.19 -16.16 -13.31
C LYS A 358 21.72 -15.47 -14.62
N PRO A 359 22.49 -14.52 -15.17
CA PRO A 359 22.05 -13.72 -16.31
C PRO A 359 22.00 -14.47 -17.64
N ASP A 360 22.73 -15.57 -17.79
CA ASP A 360 23.01 -16.29 -19.03
C ASP A 360 21.75 -16.73 -19.79
N MET A 361 20.79 -17.32 -19.08
CA MET A 361 19.51 -17.74 -19.67
C MET A 361 18.73 -16.52 -20.18
N THR A 362 18.74 -15.42 -19.42
CA THR A 362 18.07 -14.18 -19.80
C THR A 362 18.70 -13.58 -21.03
N GLN A 363 20.03 -13.46 -21.05
CA GLN A 363 20.79 -12.95 -22.21
C GLN A 363 20.51 -13.78 -23.46
N THR A 364 20.49 -15.10 -23.35
CA THR A 364 20.20 -15.99 -24.48
C THR A 364 18.82 -15.72 -25.07
N LEU A 365 17.81 -15.57 -24.21
CA LEU A 365 16.45 -15.26 -24.67
C LEU A 365 16.31 -13.83 -25.22
N GLU A 366 17.05 -12.84 -24.69
CA GLU A 366 17.11 -11.49 -25.29
C GLU A 366 17.77 -11.53 -26.68
N ARG A 367 18.89 -12.26 -26.84
CA ARG A 367 19.56 -12.47 -28.14
C ARG A 367 18.62 -13.13 -29.15
N HIS A 368 17.88 -14.16 -28.75
CA HIS A 368 16.90 -14.81 -29.64
C HIS A 368 15.79 -13.85 -30.09
N MET A 369 15.36 -12.90 -29.26
CA MET A 369 14.38 -11.88 -29.68
C MET A 369 14.98 -10.91 -30.70
N GLU A 370 16.27 -10.58 -30.58
CA GLU A 370 16.98 -9.78 -31.58
C GLU A 370 17.17 -10.56 -32.89
N ASP A 371 17.50 -11.85 -32.83
CA ASP A 371 17.59 -12.73 -34.01
C ASP A 371 16.24 -12.82 -34.74
N ILE A 372 15.12 -12.81 -34.01
CA ILE A 372 13.77 -12.70 -34.62
C ILE A 372 13.60 -11.35 -35.32
N LYS A 373 14.04 -10.24 -34.73
CA LYS A 373 13.95 -8.89 -35.32
C LYS A 373 14.72 -8.81 -36.65
N LYS A 374 15.87 -9.49 -36.73
CA LYS A 374 16.72 -9.56 -37.93
C LYS A 374 16.23 -10.56 -38.99
N GLY A 375 15.39 -11.52 -38.59
CA GLY A 375 14.92 -12.60 -39.45
C GLY A 375 15.81 -13.86 -39.41
N ASP A 376 16.81 -13.90 -38.53
CA ASP A 376 17.76 -15.02 -38.38
C ASP A 376 17.13 -16.22 -37.65
N LYS A 377 16.10 -15.98 -36.82
CA LYS A 377 15.34 -17.04 -36.13
C LYS A 377 13.83 -16.84 -36.28
N THR A 378 13.08 -17.94 -36.27
CA THR A 378 11.62 -17.90 -36.25
C THR A 378 11.07 -17.80 -34.83
N LYS A 379 9.95 -17.08 -34.66
CA LYS A 379 9.23 -17.01 -33.38
C LYS A 379 8.89 -18.40 -32.83
N ALA A 380 8.46 -19.33 -33.67
CA ALA A 380 8.08 -20.68 -33.25
C ALA A 380 9.27 -21.46 -32.67
N GLY A 381 10.42 -21.41 -33.34
CA GLY A 381 11.65 -22.08 -32.87
C GLY A 381 12.11 -21.54 -31.52
N VAL A 382 12.16 -20.22 -31.36
CA VAL A 382 12.56 -19.57 -30.09
C VAL A 382 11.60 -19.90 -28.95
N VAL A 383 10.30 -19.97 -29.21
CA VAL A 383 9.30 -20.37 -28.21
C VAL A 383 9.54 -21.80 -27.76
N GLU A 384 9.85 -22.72 -28.67
CA GLU A 384 10.09 -24.12 -28.36
C GLU A 384 11.39 -24.32 -27.57
N GLU A 385 12.48 -23.68 -27.99
CA GLU A 385 13.73 -23.63 -27.22
C GLU A 385 13.49 -23.09 -25.80
N SER A 386 12.68 -22.02 -25.68
CA SER A 386 12.34 -21.44 -24.38
C SER A 386 11.51 -22.39 -23.51
N LYS A 387 10.62 -23.21 -24.07
CA LYS A 387 9.88 -24.21 -23.29
C LYS A 387 10.81 -25.32 -22.83
N ASN A 388 11.69 -25.80 -23.69
CA ASN A 388 12.66 -26.85 -23.35
C ASN A 388 13.63 -26.42 -22.25
N MET A 389 14.00 -25.14 -22.20
CA MET A 389 14.75 -24.58 -21.06
C MET A 389 13.90 -24.58 -19.78
N LEU A 390 12.63 -24.18 -19.87
CA LEU A 390 11.74 -24.15 -18.72
C LEU A 390 11.46 -25.55 -18.16
N HIS A 391 11.26 -26.54 -19.02
CA HIS A 391 11.04 -27.94 -18.61
C HIS A 391 12.22 -28.48 -17.81
N ARG A 392 13.45 -28.32 -18.30
CA ARG A 392 14.67 -28.75 -17.58
C ARG A 392 14.78 -28.15 -16.18
N ILE A 393 14.44 -26.87 -16.06
CA ILE A 393 14.42 -26.17 -14.76
C ILE A 393 13.30 -26.71 -13.86
N PHE A 394 12.15 -27.06 -14.41
CA PHE A 394 11.06 -27.65 -13.65
C PHE A 394 11.37 -29.07 -13.17
N ASP A 395 12.11 -29.86 -13.95
CA ASP A 395 12.56 -31.20 -13.53
C ASP A 395 13.40 -31.11 -12.23
N GLU A 396 14.28 -30.11 -12.12
CA GLU A 396 15.07 -29.84 -10.92
C GLU A 396 14.22 -29.31 -9.75
N LEU A 397 13.32 -28.36 -10.04
CA LEU A 397 12.47 -27.74 -9.04
C LEU A 397 11.48 -28.74 -8.41
N GLU A 398 10.75 -29.51 -9.22
CA GLU A 398 9.75 -30.47 -8.76
C GLU A 398 10.38 -31.61 -7.94
N ALA A 399 11.60 -32.04 -8.28
CA ALA A 399 12.35 -33.02 -7.51
C ALA A 399 12.70 -32.53 -6.09
N ASN A 400 12.73 -31.20 -5.86
CA ASN A 400 13.15 -30.58 -4.61
C ASN A 400 12.07 -29.69 -3.96
N GLU A 401 10.79 -29.87 -4.34
CA GLU A 401 9.70 -28.97 -3.90
C GLU A 401 9.61 -28.81 -2.38
N GLU A 402 9.72 -29.91 -1.63
CA GLU A 402 9.62 -29.89 -0.16
C GLU A 402 10.80 -29.15 0.49
N ASN A 403 12.03 -29.41 0.04
CA ASN A 403 13.24 -28.76 0.54
C ASN A 403 13.18 -27.25 0.29
N ILE A 404 12.85 -26.86 -0.94
CA ILE A 404 12.68 -25.45 -1.34
C ILE A 404 11.63 -24.76 -0.46
N GLY A 405 10.49 -25.42 -0.24
CA GLY A 405 9.42 -24.89 0.59
C GLY A 405 9.85 -24.66 2.03
N ASN A 406 10.51 -25.65 2.64
CA ASN A 406 10.94 -25.62 4.03
C ASN A 406 12.03 -24.56 4.27
N GLU A 407 13.08 -24.52 3.45
CA GLU A 407 14.15 -23.52 3.59
C GLU A 407 13.63 -22.08 3.53
N ILE A 408 12.75 -21.79 2.56
CA ILE A 408 12.17 -20.45 2.42
C ILE A 408 11.28 -20.13 3.62
N MET A 409 10.51 -21.09 4.12
CA MET A 409 9.65 -20.89 5.30
C MET A 409 10.46 -20.65 6.57
N ASP A 410 11.48 -21.46 6.81
CA ASP A 410 12.30 -21.41 8.03
C ASP A 410 13.10 -20.11 8.10
N ARG A 411 13.76 -19.73 7.01
CA ARG A 411 14.56 -18.50 6.93
C ARG A 411 13.73 -17.21 6.95
N THR A 412 12.42 -17.31 6.73
CA THR A 412 11.50 -16.15 6.76
C THR A 412 10.55 -16.16 7.96
N ALA A 413 10.74 -17.09 8.91
CA ALA A 413 9.92 -17.19 10.11
C ALA A 413 10.05 -15.95 11.01
N GLU A 414 11.24 -15.37 11.12
CA GLU A 414 11.52 -14.21 11.98
C GLU A 414 10.74 -12.94 11.60
N GLU A 415 10.47 -12.71 10.31
CA GLU A 415 9.66 -11.57 9.87
C GLU A 415 8.22 -11.62 10.38
N ARG A 416 7.75 -12.82 10.76
CA ARG A 416 6.43 -13.01 11.37
C ARG A 416 6.49 -12.89 12.88
N ILE A 417 7.65 -12.99 13.52
CA ILE A 417 7.81 -12.89 14.97
C ILE A 417 7.74 -11.43 15.38
N ILE A 418 6.77 -11.09 16.22
CA ILE A 418 6.51 -9.74 16.72
C ILE A 418 7.23 -9.47 18.04
N GLY A 419 7.57 -10.52 18.79
CA GLY A 419 8.20 -10.40 20.10
C GLY A 419 7.83 -11.57 21.00
N LYS A 420 8.04 -11.40 22.31
CA LYS A 420 7.74 -12.43 23.32
C LYS A 420 6.31 -12.28 23.84
N CYS A 421 5.66 -13.41 24.08
CA CYS A 421 4.32 -13.46 24.64
C CYS A 421 4.35 -12.99 26.10
N PRO A 422 3.50 -12.03 26.50
CA PRO A 422 3.50 -11.53 27.87
C PRO A 422 3.06 -12.59 28.89
N ILE A 423 2.33 -13.62 28.47
CA ILE A 423 1.81 -14.68 29.37
C ILE A 423 2.81 -15.82 29.58
N CYS A 424 3.47 -16.31 28.53
CA CYS A 424 4.31 -17.53 28.61
C CYS A 424 5.75 -17.36 28.08
N GLY A 425 6.13 -16.18 27.60
CA GLY A 425 7.47 -15.93 27.06
C GLY A 425 7.78 -16.56 25.69
N GLN A 426 6.89 -17.39 25.12
CA GLN A 426 7.05 -17.94 23.77
C GLN A 426 6.88 -16.86 22.69
N SER A 427 7.30 -17.12 21.45
CA SER A 427 7.21 -16.13 20.37
C SER A 427 5.76 -15.82 19.97
N LEU A 428 5.43 -14.54 19.85
CA LEU A 428 4.20 -14.05 19.21
C LEU A 428 4.43 -13.91 17.72
N MET A 429 3.52 -14.45 16.91
CA MET A 429 3.62 -14.37 15.46
C MET A 429 2.40 -13.74 14.81
N LEU A 430 2.64 -13.00 13.73
CA LEU A 430 1.58 -12.54 12.84
C LEU A 430 0.98 -13.73 12.08
N LYS A 431 -0.29 -13.99 12.33
CA LYS A 431 -1.08 -15.09 11.77
C LYS A 431 -2.25 -14.54 10.94
N THR A 432 -2.74 -15.36 10.01
CA THR A 432 -3.92 -15.06 9.19
C THR A 432 -4.84 -16.27 9.22
N SER A 433 -6.14 -16.06 9.43
CA SER A 433 -7.13 -17.15 9.44
C SER A 433 -7.85 -17.28 8.10
N LYS A 434 -8.53 -18.42 7.89
CA LYS A 434 -9.41 -18.65 6.74
C LYS A 434 -10.56 -17.63 6.79
N GLY A 435 -10.54 -16.61 5.91
CA GLY A 435 -11.51 -15.52 5.90
C GLY A 435 -10.95 -14.09 5.95
N MET A 436 -9.64 -13.89 5.73
CA MET A 436 -8.97 -12.58 5.68
C MET A 436 -8.88 -11.81 7.02
N ALA A 437 -9.14 -12.46 8.14
CA ALA A 437 -8.84 -11.90 9.46
C ALA A 437 -7.36 -12.11 9.79
N GLN A 438 -6.72 -11.05 10.28
CA GLN A 438 -5.32 -11.02 10.66
C GLN A 438 -5.24 -10.84 12.18
N PHE A 439 -4.31 -11.53 12.83
CA PHE A 439 -4.14 -11.47 14.27
C PHE A 439 -2.71 -11.82 14.65
N ILE A 440 -2.29 -11.43 15.84
CA ILE A 440 -1.03 -11.89 16.43
C ILE A 440 -1.38 -12.99 17.41
N GLY A 441 -0.75 -14.16 17.30
CA GLY A 441 -1.02 -15.30 18.17
C GLY A 441 0.24 -15.90 18.75
N CYS A 442 0.14 -16.39 19.99
CA CYS A 442 1.21 -17.15 20.62
C CYS A 442 1.54 -18.42 19.83
N ASN A 443 2.83 -18.77 19.78
CA ASN A 443 3.29 -20.04 19.21
C ASN A 443 3.16 -21.21 20.21
N GLY A 444 2.96 -20.94 21.49
CA GLY A 444 2.69 -21.96 22.52
C GLY A 444 1.24 -22.46 22.57
N TYR A 445 0.44 -22.27 21.51
CA TYR A 445 -0.93 -22.80 21.45
C TYR A 445 -0.89 -24.34 21.25
N PRO A 446 -1.73 -25.14 21.94
CA PRO A 446 -2.92 -24.75 22.72
C PRO A 446 -2.67 -24.30 24.16
N ASP A 447 -1.48 -24.53 24.72
CA ASP A 447 -1.17 -24.26 26.13
C ASP A 447 -1.22 -22.77 26.49
N CYS A 448 -0.98 -21.89 25.51
CA CYS A 448 -1.17 -20.44 25.61
C CYS A 448 -2.05 -19.93 24.48
N SER A 449 -3.24 -19.42 24.83
CA SER A 449 -4.25 -18.89 23.90
C SER A 449 -4.14 -17.39 23.64
N PHE A 450 -3.11 -16.72 24.16
CA PHE A 450 -2.93 -15.28 24.00
C PHE A 450 -2.91 -14.87 22.52
N ASN A 451 -3.75 -13.90 22.19
CA ASN A 451 -3.85 -13.37 20.84
C ASN A 451 -4.31 -11.90 20.85
N ILE A 452 -3.93 -11.16 19.81
CA ILE A 452 -4.34 -9.78 19.58
C ILE A 452 -4.98 -9.70 18.20
N GLY A 453 -6.26 -9.32 18.14
CA GLY A 453 -6.95 -9.08 16.88
C GLY A 453 -6.39 -7.85 16.16
N LEU A 454 -6.21 -7.93 14.84
CA LEU A 454 -5.84 -6.80 13.99
C LEU A 454 -7.01 -6.40 13.08
N PRO A 455 -7.03 -5.16 12.55
CA PRO A 455 -7.99 -4.76 11.53
C PRO A 455 -7.99 -5.76 10.38
N SER A 456 -9.18 -6.03 9.82
CA SER A 456 -9.31 -7.01 8.74
C SER A 456 -8.54 -6.59 7.49
N ALA A 457 -8.10 -7.57 6.69
CA ALA A 457 -7.19 -7.31 5.57
C ALA A 457 -7.76 -6.37 4.48
N GLN A 458 -9.07 -6.06 4.49
CA GLN A 458 -9.65 -5.01 3.65
C GLN A 458 -9.04 -3.61 3.92
N TRP A 459 -8.54 -3.39 5.14
CA TRP A 459 -7.91 -2.14 5.57
C TRP A 459 -6.38 -2.12 5.33
N GLY A 460 -5.83 -3.22 4.80
CA GLY A 460 -4.40 -3.39 4.51
C GLY A 460 -3.85 -4.65 5.15
N LYS A 461 -2.74 -5.17 4.61
CA LYS A 461 -2.04 -6.33 5.16
C LYS A 461 -1.11 -5.87 6.28
N ALA A 462 -1.25 -6.47 7.45
CA ALA A 462 -0.33 -6.30 8.55
C ALA A 462 1.08 -6.79 8.18
N ILE A 463 2.05 -5.95 8.51
CA ILE A 463 3.48 -6.27 8.46
C ILE A 463 4.13 -5.81 9.75
N ARG A 464 5.20 -6.49 10.13
CA ARG A 464 6.10 -6.07 11.19
C ARG A 464 6.89 -4.83 10.75
N ASP A 465 7.09 -3.91 11.67
CA ASP A 465 8.01 -2.78 11.60
C ASP A 465 9.17 -3.05 12.58
N ASP A 466 10.37 -2.57 12.28
CA ASP A 466 11.57 -2.81 13.07
C ASP A 466 11.58 -2.01 14.37
N LYS A 467 10.76 -0.95 14.45
CA LYS A 467 10.57 -0.21 15.70
C LYS A 467 10.00 -1.13 16.79
N VAL A 468 10.70 -1.19 17.92
CA VAL A 468 10.27 -1.94 19.10
C VAL A 468 9.60 -1.00 20.11
N CYS A 469 8.51 -1.46 20.71
CA CYS A 469 7.84 -0.74 21.78
C CYS A 469 8.66 -0.81 23.07
N GLU A 470 8.98 0.35 23.66
CA GLU A 470 9.74 0.44 24.91
C GLU A 470 9.00 -0.16 26.13
N ILE A 471 7.66 -0.18 26.09
CA ILE A 471 6.83 -0.67 27.21
C ILE A 471 6.69 -2.20 27.15
N HIS A 472 6.41 -2.74 25.97
CA HIS A 472 6.01 -4.15 25.81
C HIS A 472 7.07 -5.03 25.14
N GLY A 473 8.15 -4.45 24.60
CA GLY A 473 9.16 -5.18 23.85
C GLY A 473 8.64 -5.82 22.54
N LEU A 474 7.47 -5.38 22.06
CA LEU A 474 6.85 -5.87 20.83
C LEU A 474 7.20 -4.95 19.66
N ASN A 475 7.54 -5.55 18.52
CA ASN A 475 7.66 -4.84 17.25
C ASN A 475 6.34 -4.17 16.87
N HIS A 476 6.46 -2.99 16.26
CA HIS A 476 5.35 -2.23 15.75
C HIS A 476 4.73 -2.93 14.53
N ILE A 477 3.45 -2.64 14.27
CA ILE A 477 2.71 -3.14 13.12
C ILE A 477 2.27 -1.98 12.25
N ARG A 478 2.36 -2.18 10.94
CA ARG A 478 1.82 -1.29 9.91
C ARG A 478 0.92 -2.06 8.97
N LEU A 479 -0.19 -1.47 8.55
CA LEU A 479 -1.06 -1.99 7.51
C LEU A 479 -0.70 -1.36 6.17
N ILE A 480 -0.38 -2.18 5.17
CA ILE A 480 -0.08 -1.72 3.81
C ILE A 480 -1.19 -2.13 2.84
N ARG A 481 -1.68 -1.16 2.06
CA ARG A 481 -2.63 -1.36 0.97
C ARG A 481 -2.16 -0.60 -0.27
N LYS A 482 -2.20 -1.26 -1.43
CA LYS A 482 -1.82 -0.65 -2.72
C LYS A 482 -2.69 0.59 -2.99
N GLY A 483 -2.05 1.71 -3.31
CA GLY A 483 -2.73 2.97 -3.62
C GLY A 483 -3.21 3.76 -2.41
N SER A 484 -2.83 3.38 -1.19
CA SER A 484 -3.17 4.11 0.04
C SER A 484 -1.92 4.35 0.88
N ARG A 485 -1.92 5.43 1.68
CA ARG A 485 -0.85 5.65 2.67
C ARG A 485 -0.84 4.51 3.68
N PRO A 486 0.33 4.03 4.12
CA PRO A 486 0.39 3.01 5.16
C PRO A 486 -0.28 3.51 6.45
N TRP A 487 -0.98 2.60 7.14
CA TRP A 487 -1.58 2.90 8.43
C TRP A 487 -0.75 2.27 9.54
N ASP A 488 -0.07 3.12 10.30
CA ASP A 488 0.72 2.73 11.45
C ASP A 488 -0.19 2.41 12.64
N ILE A 489 -0.24 1.14 13.05
CA ILE A 489 -0.90 0.73 14.30
C ILE A 489 0.02 1.01 15.49
N GLY A 490 1.34 0.95 15.27
CA GLY A 490 2.33 1.03 16.34
C GLY A 490 2.42 -0.29 17.10
N CYS A 491 2.69 -0.24 18.41
CA CYS A 491 2.69 -1.44 19.23
C CYS A 491 1.31 -2.11 19.23
N PRO A 492 1.20 -3.39 18.83
CA PRO A 492 -0.09 -4.06 18.75
C PRO A 492 -0.78 -4.18 20.11
N LEU A 493 -0.03 -4.38 21.19
CA LEU A 493 -0.59 -4.48 22.54
C LEU A 493 -1.05 -3.11 23.08
N CYS A 494 -0.27 -2.03 22.88
CA CYS A 494 -0.74 -0.67 23.21
C CYS A 494 -2.03 -0.33 22.47
N SER A 495 -2.09 -0.62 21.16
CA SER A 495 -3.29 -0.38 20.36
C SER A 495 -4.47 -1.20 20.87
N HIS A 496 -4.25 -2.46 21.25
CA HIS A 496 -5.30 -3.32 21.79
C HIS A 496 -5.87 -2.77 23.10
N ILE A 497 -5.00 -2.40 24.05
CA ILE A 497 -5.39 -1.80 25.32
C ILE A 497 -6.19 -0.51 25.09
N ASN A 498 -5.66 0.40 24.27
CA ASN A 498 -6.33 1.66 23.97
C ASN A 498 -7.70 1.47 23.31
N SER A 499 -7.84 0.48 22.43
CA SER A 499 -9.11 0.20 21.75
C SER A 499 -10.20 -0.34 22.67
N ASN A 500 -9.83 -0.93 23.81
CA ASN A 500 -10.79 -1.49 24.79
C ASN A 500 -11.10 -0.53 25.95
N ARG A 501 -10.39 0.60 26.06
CA ARG A 501 -10.53 1.54 27.19
C ARG A 501 -11.96 2.06 27.35
N GLU A 502 -12.59 2.47 26.25
CA GLU A 502 -13.97 2.98 26.27
C GLU A 502 -14.94 1.89 26.76
N SER A 503 -14.84 0.67 26.23
CA SER A 503 -15.70 -0.44 26.66
C SER A 503 -15.50 -0.81 28.13
N LEU A 504 -14.27 -0.79 28.63
CA LEU A 504 -14.00 -1.00 30.06
C LEU A 504 -14.69 0.09 30.87
N SER A 505 -14.56 1.37 30.48
CA SER A 505 -15.17 2.50 31.19
C SER A 505 -16.71 2.51 31.22
N MET A 506 -17.37 1.67 30.41
CA MET A 506 -18.82 1.49 30.46
C MET A 506 -19.28 0.59 31.62
N MET A 507 -18.37 -0.17 32.25
CA MET A 507 -18.68 -1.04 33.38
C MET A 507 -18.89 -0.18 34.63
N ALA A 508 -20.02 -0.35 35.32
CA ALA A 508 -20.40 0.52 36.43
C ALA A 508 -19.44 0.47 37.63
N SER A 509 -18.85 -0.69 37.90
CA SER A 509 -17.96 -0.95 39.03
C SER A 509 -16.47 -0.75 38.75
N ILE A 510 -16.09 -0.42 37.50
CA ILE A 510 -14.67 -0.29 37.13
C ILE A 510 -14.07 1.03 37.66
N ASN A 511 -12.78 1.01 37.99
CA ASN A 511 -11.98 2.21 38.27
C ASN A 511 -10.53 2.00 37.80
N GLU A 512 -9.70 3.05 37.83
CA GLU A 512 -8.31 2.99 37.33
C GLU A 512 -7.43 1.98 38.12
N GLU A 513 -7.72 1.74 39.41
CA GLU A 513 -7.00 0.73 40.20
C GLU A 513 -7.33 -0.69 39.71
N LEU A 514 -8.61 -0.98 39.46
CA LEU A 514 -9.07 -2.26 38.92
C LEU A 514 -8.56 -2.49 37.49
N ILE A 515 -8.56 -1.44 36.65
CA ILE A 515 -7.97 -1.50 35.30
C ILE A 515 -6.49 -1.88 35.38
N THR A 516 -5.75 -1.25 36.30
CA THR A 516 -4.32 -1.56 36.50
C THR A 516 -4.12 -3.01 36.92
N LYS A 517 -4.91 -3.52 37.87
CA LYS A 517 -4.87 -4.93 38.30
C LYS A 517 -5.20 -5.90 37.15
N LEU A 518 -6.19 -5.57 36.31
CA LEU A 518 -6.55 -6.37 35.14
C LEU A 518 -5.44 -6.38 34.08
N HIS A 519 -4.87 -5.23 33.74
CA HIS A 519 -3.79 -5.14 32.77
C HIS A 519 -2.51 -5.87 33.22
N ASN A 520 -2.17 -5.78 34.51
CA ASN A 520 -1.07 -6.54 35.11
C ASN A 520 -1.33 -8.06 35.08
N ALA A 521 -2.60 -8.46 35.13
CA ALA A 521 -3.04 -9.84 34.96
C ALA A 521 -3.22 -10.25 33.48
N HIS A 522 -2.82 -9.41 32.52
CA HIS A 522 -2.99 -9.60 31.09
C HIS A 522 -4.45 -9.79 30.62
N ILE A 523 -5.39 -9.11 31.29
CA ILE A 523 -6.81 -9.06 30.93
C ILE A 523 -7.09 -7.65 30.40
N TYR A 524 -7.41 -7.53 29.11
CA TYR A 524 -7.41 -6.24 28.40
C TYR A 524 -8.77 -5.81 27.86
N SER A 525 -9.76 -6.71 27.87
CA SER A 525 -11.06 -6.47 27.27
C SER A 525 -12.21 -6.93 28.16
N VAL A 526 -13.36 -6.29 27.95
CA VAL A 526 -14.63 -6.70 28.59
C VAL A 526 -14.99 -8.15 28.23
N TYR A 527 -14.64 -8.60 27.03
CA TYR A 527 -14.87 -9.98 26.60
C TYR A 527 -14.11 -11.00 27.45
N GLU A 528 -12.84 -10.72 27.78
CA GLU A 528 -12.05 -11.59 28.66
C GLU A 528 -12.64 -11.61 30.07
N ILE A 529 -13.05 -10.46 30.61
CA ILE A 529 -13.68 -10.37 31.94
C ILE A 529 -15.01 -11.15 31.98
N ALA A 530 -15.82 -11.09 30.92
CA ALA A 530 -17.12 -11.78 30.90
C ALA A 530 -16.99 -13.32 30.82
N ASN A 531 -15.86 -13.84 30.32
CA ASN A 531 -15.65 -15.27 30.04
C ASN A 531 -14.63 -15.94 30.97
N ILE A 532 -13.94 -15.18 31.84
CA ILE A 532 -13.06 -15.74 32.85
C ILE A 532 -13.86 -16.27 34.05
N SER A 533 -13.39 -17.35 34.67
CA SER A 533 -14.02 -17.85 35.90
C SER A 533 -13.75 -16.93 37.08
N LYS A 534 -14.68 -16.87 38.04
CA LYS A 534 -14.53 -16.06 39.26
C LYS A 534 -13.24 -16.41 40.01
N GLN A 535 -12.96 -17.71 40.16
CA GLN A 535 -11.76 -18.20 40.84
C GLN A 535 -10.48 -17.75 40.14
N GLU A 536 -10.45 -17.86 38.81
CA GLU A 536 -9.28 -17.47 38.02
C GLU A 536 -9.07 -15.95 38.04
N LEU A 537 -10.14 -15.17 37.96
CA LEU A 537 -10.05 -13.70 38.04
C LEU A 537 -9.50 -13.24 39.39
N CYS A 538 -10.00 -13.82 40.49
CA CYS A 538 -9.47 -13.56 41.84
C CYS A 538 -7.99 -13.95 41.94
N GLY A 539 -7.64 -15.15 41.47
CA GLY A 539 -6.28 -15.68 41.54
C GLY A 539 -5.27 -14.84 40.75
N LYS A 540 -5.66 -14.34 39.56
CA LYS A 540 -4.77 -13.53 38.71
C LYS A 540 -4.62 -12.08 39.16
N THR A 541 -5.66 -11.50 39.77
CA THR A 541 -5.70 -10.04 40.06
C THR A 541 -5.61 -9.70 41.54
N GLY A 542 -5.80 -10.67 42.44
CA GLY A 542 -5.85 -10.46 43.89
C GLY A 542 -7.09 -9.72 44.39
N ILE A 543 -8.13 -9.55 43.55
CA ILE A 543 -9.37 -8.89 43.95
C ILE A 543 -10.29 -9.83 44.75
N SER A 544 -11.21 -9.25 45.53
CA SER A 544 -12.18 -10.03 46.30
C SER A 544 -13.17 -10.78 45.40
N ALA A 545 -13.70 -11.91 45.90
CA ALA A 545 -14.69 -12.69 45.16
C ALA A 545 -15.97 -11.89 44.83
N GLY A 546 -16.39 -10.97 45.72
CA GLY A 546 -17.53 -10.10 45.48
C GLY A 546 -17.25 -9.10 44.35
N THR A 547 -16.08 -8.45 44.37
CA THR A 547 -15.64 -7.55 43.29
C THR A 547 -15.54 -8.27 41.95
N ALA A 548 -14.98 -9.49 41.93
CA ALA A 548 -14.88 -10.30 40.72
C ALA A 548 -16.25 -10.64 40.13
N GLU A 549 -17.22 -10.98 40.99
CA GLU A 549 -18.59 -11.30 40.57
C GLU A 549 -19.30 -10.08 39.96
N THR A 550 -19.17 -8.90 40.57
CA THR A 550 -19.70 -7.65 40.03
C THR A 550 -19.04 -7.29 38.69
N LEU A 551 -17.72 -7.41 38.56
CA LEU A 551 -17.03 -7.13 37.29
C LEU A 551 -17.45 -8.07 36.16
N ILE A 552 -17.62 -9.36 36.43
CA ILE A 552 -18.09 -10.33 35.43
C ILE A 552 -19.52 -9.98 34.99
N TRP A 553 -20.38 -9.59 35.93
CA TRP A 553 -21.75 -9.19 35.64
C TRP A 553 -21.80 -7.91 34.79
N ASP A 554 -21.12 -6.84 35.21
CA ASP A 554 -21.00 -5.59 34.45
C ASP A 554 -20.44 -5.83 33.05
N ALA A 555 -19.45 -6.72 32.92
CA ALA A 555 -18.85 -7.03 31.63
C ALA A 555 -19.85 -7.69 30.68
N LYS A 556 -20.70 -8.60 31.18
CA LYS A 556 -21.77 -9.22 30.38
C LYS A 556 -22.81 -8.19 29.93
N ASP A 557 -23.18 -7.26 30.81
CA ASP A 557 -24.11 -6.17 30.49
C ASP A 557 -23.53 -5.24 29.41
N VAL A 558 -22.26 -4.86 29.55
CA VAL A 558 -21.57 -4.06 28.53
C VAL A 558 -21.47 -4.80 27.20
N LEU A 559 -21.16 -6.11 27.19
CA LEU A 559 -21.16 -6.91 25.96
C LEU A 559 -22.52 -6.92 25.28
N GLU A 560 -23.60 -7.01 26.04
CA GLU A 560 -24.97 -6.97 25.51
C GLU A 560 -25.29 -5.60 24.89
N VAL A 561 -24.88 -4.51 25.54
CA VAL A 561 -24.98 -3.15 24.97
C VAL A 561 -24.18 -3.02 23.68
N LEU A 562 -22.93 -3.51 23.64
CA LEU A 562 -22.07 -3.47 22.46
C LEU A 562 -22.63 -4.33 21.31
N ARG A 563 -23.24 -5.47 21.63
CA ARG A 563 -23.93 -6.35 20.66
C ARG A 563 -25.09 -5.60 20.02
N LYS A 564 -25.98 -5.00 20.83
CA LYS A 564 -27.11 -4.20 20.35
C LYS A 564 -26.68 -2.99 19.51
N ARG A 565 -25.64 -2.25 19.94
CA ARG A 565 -25.06 -1.15 19.16
C ARG A 565 -24.49 -1.62 17.82
N SER A 566 -23.90 -2.81 17.78
CA SER A 566 -23.39 -3.40 16.54
C SER A 566 -24.51 -3.79 15.58
N GLU A 567 -25.62 -4.32 16.09
CA GLU A 567 -26.83 -4.59 15.31
C GLU A 567 -27.44 -3.30 14.76
N LEU A 568 -27.55 -2.26 15.59
CA LEU A 568 -27.98 -0.93 15.16
C LEU A 568 -27.09 -0.39 14.03
N LYS A 569 -25.76 -0.48 14.15
CA LYS A 569 -24.82 -0.05 13.10
C LYS A 569 -25.02 -0.82 11.79
N LYS A 570 -25.22 -2.14 11.85
CA LYS A 570 -25.49 -2.97 10.66
C LYS A 570 -26.83 -2.57 10.02
N PHE A 571 -27.86 -2.37 10.84
CA PHE A 571 -29.18 -1.97 10.40
C PHE A 571 -29.18 -0.59 9.72
N VAL A 572 -28.54 0.42 10.33
CA VAL A 572 -28.44 1.75 9.70
C VAL A 572 -27.71 1.68 8.36
N ARG A 573 -26.66 0.84 8.23
CA ARG A 573 -25.96 0.63 6.96
C ARG A 573 -26.81 -0.04 5.89
N SER A 574 -27.75 -0.91 6.26
CA SER A 574 -28.63 -1.58 5.29
C SER A 574 -29.76 -0.68 4.80
N VAL A 575 -30.16 0.32 5.59
CA VAL A 575 -31.30 1.19 5.28
C VAL A 575 -30.87 2.53 4.69
N ILE A 576 -29.84 3.16 5.27
CA ILE A 576 -29.42 4.50 4.89
C ILE A 576 -28.35 4.42 3.81
N PRO A 577 -28.50 5.12 2.67
CA PRO A 577 -27.44 5.21 1.67
C PRO A 577 -26.32 6.17 2.12
N PRO A 578 -25.05 5.86 1.82
CA PRO A 578 -23.94 6.76 2.13
C PRO A 578 -24.01 8.05 1.29
N ARG A 579 -23.66 9.21 1.88
CA ARG A 579 -23.58 10.51 1.18
C ARG A 579 -22.26 11.21 1.50
N ARG A 580 -21.77 12.04 0.58
CA ARG A 580 -20.54 12.83 0.78
C ARG A 580 -20.71 13.73 2.02
N GLY A 581 -19.76 13.67 2.96
CA GLY A 581 -19.81 14.43 4.23
C GLY A 581 -20.63 13.78 5.36
N ARG A 582 -21.32 12.67 5.09
CA ARG A 582 -22.13 11.93 6.08
C ARG A 582 -21.87 10.42 6.00
N SER A 583 -21.00 9.92 6.88
CA SER A 583 -20.77 8.49 7.04
C SER A 583 -21.82 7.83 7.94
N HIS A 584 -22.05 6.51 7.80
CA HIS A 584 -22.90 5.77 8.74
C HIS A 584 -22.39 5.85 10.18
N ALA A 585 -21.06 5.94 10.36
CA ALA A 585 -20.45 6.13 11.68
C ALA A 585 -20.89 7.45 12.32
N LYS A 586 -20.97 8.53 11.54
CA LYS A 586 -21.44 9.85 12.02
C LYS A 586 -22.91 9.83 12.45
N VAL A 587 -23.77 9.17 11.66
CA VAL A 587 -25.21 9.02 11.99
C VAL A 587 -25.41 8.17 13.24
N THR A 588 -24.76 7.00 13.29
CA THR A 588 -24.87 6.08 14.44
C THR A 588 -24.22 6.65 15.71
N GLY A 589 -23.15 7.43 15.59
CA GLY A 589 -22.57 8.18 16.70
C GLY A 589 -23.57 9.16 17.32
N ALA A 590 -24.21 9.99 16.50
CA ALA A 590 -25.24 10.93 16.97
C ALA A 590 -26.46 10.23 17.60
N MET A 591 -26.83 9.03 17.12
CA MET A 591 -27.87 8.21 17.76
C MET A 591 -27.45 7.75 19.16
N ILE A 592 -26.23 7.20 19.29
CA ILE A 592 -25.71 6.72 20.57
C ILE A 592 -25.56 7.88 21.57
N GLU A 593 -25.07 9.04 21.14
CA GLU A 593 -24.98 10.26 21.95
C GLU A 593 -26.35 10.74 22.44
N ALA A 594 -27.40 10.54 21.65
CA ALA A 594 -28.78 10.84 22.03
C ALA A 594 -29.47 9.72 22.84
N GLY A 595 -28.73 8.70 23.29
CA GLY A 595 -29.25 7.58 24.10
C GLY A 595 -29.89 6.45 23.29
N VAL A 596 -29.80 6.47 21.96
CA VAL A 596 -30.39 5.47 21.06
C VAL A 596 -29.34 4.41 20.74
N GLY A 597 -29.24 3.43 21.65
CA GLY A 597 -28.22 2.38 21.59
C GLY A 597 -28.60 1.12 20.81
N ASP A 598 -29.88 0.93 20.49
CA ASP A 598 -30.39 -0.29 19.86
C ASP A 598 -31.56 -0.04 18.90
N ILE A 599 -31.99 -1.09 18.18
CA ILE A 599 -33.07 -1.00 17.16
C ILE A 599 -34.43 -0.75 17.81
N ALA A 600 -34.66 -1.20 19.05
CA ALA A 600 -35.92 -0.99 19.75
C ALA A 600 -36.08 0.50 20.13
N ALA A 601 -35.05 1.09 20.75
CA ALA A 601 -34.99 2.51 21.04
C ALA A 601 -35.15 3.37 19.76
N LEU A 602 -34.60 2.91 18.64
CA LEU A 602 -34.78 3.57 17.34
C LEU A 602 -36.23 3.48 16.81
N ALA A 603 -36.92 2.36 17.03
CA ALA A 603 -38.30 2.15 16.58
C ALA A 603 -39.30 3.12 17.27
N ASP A 604 -38.98 3.54 18.50
CA ASP A 604 -39.80 4.45 19.30
C ASP A 604 -39.48 5.94 19.08
N MET A 605 -38.48 6.26 18.25
CA MET A 605 -38.10 7.64 17.98
C MET A 605 -39.15 8.39 17.15
N LYS A 606 -39.26 9.70 17.42
CA LYS A 606 -39.99 10.63 16.55
C LYS A 606 -39.11 11.04 15.36
N LYS A 607 -39.70 11.15 14.16
CA LYS A 607 -38.96 11.52 12.93
C LYS A 607 -38.18 12.83 13.06
N GLN A 608 -38.72 13.82 13.79
CA GLN A 608 -38.09 15.11 14.02
C GLN A 608 -36.76 15.00 14.79
N ALA A 609 -36.62 14.01 15.68
CA ALA A 609 -35.38 13.78 16.41
C ALA A 609 -34.29 13.18 15.51
N LEU A 610 -34.67 12.27 14.60
CA LEU A 610 -33.75 11.68 13.63
C LEU A 610 -33.27 12.65 12.55
N MET A 611 -34.10 13.62 12.17
CA MET A 611 -33.68 14.67 11.22
C MET A 611 -32.50 15.51 11.76
N LYS A 612 -32.39 15.66 13.08
CA LYS A 612 -31.24 16.31 13.73
C LYS A 612 -29.96 15.47 13.67
N MET A 613 -30.05 14.18 13.29
CA MET A 613 -28.95 13.23 13.17
C MET A 613 -28.50 13.06 11.71
N TYR A 614 -28.52 14.16 10.94
CA TYR A 614 -28.08 14.21 9.54
C TYR A 614 -28.92 13.37 8.57
N LEU A 615 -30.18 13.11 8.87
CA LEU A 615 -31.11 12.35 8.01
C LEU A 615 -32.13 13.29 7.35
N SER A 616 -32.49 13.03 6.09
CA SER A 616 -33.68 13.67 5.51
C SER A 616 -34.95 13.13 6.15
N GLU A 617 -36.08 13.83 5.95
CA GLU A 617 -37.38 13.37 6.44
C GLU A 617 -37.73 11.97 5.92
N GLN A 618 -37.57 11.73 4.61
CA GLN A 618 -37.82 10.43 3.99
C GLN A 618 -36.90 9.32 4.54
N GLU A 619 -35.62 9.65 4.77
CA GLU A 619 -34.66 8.69 5.35
C GLU A 619 -35.01 8.37 6.81
N ALA A 620 -35.42 9.37 7.60
CA ALA A 620 -35.85 9.18 8.97
C ALA A 620 -37.13 8.33 9.06
N GLU A 621 -38.11 8.58 8.18
CA GLU A 621 -39.35 7.79 8.11
C GLU A 621 -39.08 6.34 7.71
N SER A 622 -38.27 6.13 6.66
CA SER A 622 -37.89 4.78 6.23
C SER A 622 -37.15 4.02 7.33
N LEU A 623 -36.23 4.70 8.03
CA LEU A 623 -35.45 4.09 9.09
C LEU A 623 -36.29 3.67 10.30
N ILE A 624 -37.21 4.54 10.76
CA ILE A 624 -38.15 4.22 11.84
C ILE A 624 -39.07 3.08 11.42
N TYR A 625 -39.63 3.14 10.20
CA TYR A 625 -40.53 2.12 9.70
C TYR A 625 -39.87 0.74 9.66
N GLN A 626 -38.66 0.65 9.12
CA GLN A 626 -37.92 -0.61 9.07
C GLN A 626 -37.50 -1.09 10.47
N ALA A 627 -37.16 -0.17 11.39
CA ALA A 627 -36.86 -0.51 12.78
C ALA A 627 -38.09 -1.12 13.47
N LYS A 628 -39.27 -0.52 13.30
CA LYS A 628 -40.56 -1.04 13.77
C LYS A 628 -40.85 -2.41 13.17
N CYS A 629 -40.59 -2.62 11.88
CA CYS A 629 -40.75 -3.93 11.26
C CYS A 629 -39.88 -4.99 11.96
N ILE A 630 -38.60 -4.72 12.20
CA ILE A 630 -37.72 -5.69 12.88
C ILE A 630 -38.19 -5.94 14.32
N HIS A 631 -38.48 -4.88 15.07
CA HIS A 631 -38.90 -4.96 16.46
C HIS A 631 -40.22 -5.73 16.62
N ASN A 632 -41.25 -5.33 15.88
CA ASN A 632 -42.57 -5.94 15.99
C ASN A 632 -42.64 -7.33 15.36
N LYS A 633 -41.80 -7.66 14.37
CA LYS A 633 -41.70 -9.02 13.83
C LYS A 633 -41.33 -10.02 14.92
N ALA A 634 -40.40 -9.67 15.81
CA ALA A 634 -40.01 -10.54 16.91
C ALA A 634 -41.18 -10.78 17.88
N PHE A 635 -41.91 -9.71 18.22
CA PHE A 635 -43.11 -9.78 19.06
C PHE A 635 -44.23 -10.63 18.43
N LEU A 636 -44.60 -10.36 17.18
CA LEU A 636 -45.64 -11.12 16.48
C LEU A 636 -45.24 -12.60 16.27
N LYS A 637 -43.94 -12.87 16.11
CA LYS A 637 -43.42 -14.25 16.08
C LYS A 637 -43.56 -14.93 17.45
N SER A 638 -43.32 -14.23 18.56
CA SER A 638 -43.54 -14.80 19.91
C SER A 638 -45.01 -15.10 20.20
N LEU A 639 -45.94 -14.42 19.51
CA LEU A 639 -47.37 -14.74 19.54
C LEU A 639 -47.76 -15.94 18.65
N GLY A 640 -46.79 -16.58 17.99
CA GLY A 640 -47.01 -17.81 17.22
C GLY A 640 -47.25 -17.62 15.72
N ILE A 641 -47.11 -16.40 15.18
CA ILE A 641 -47.27 -16.18 13.73
C ILE A 641 -46.02 -16.67 12.97
N PRO A 642 -46.16 -17.56 11.95
CA PRO A 642 -45.02 -18.07 11.18
C PRO A 642 -44.27 -16.97 10.42
N ALA A 643 -42.94 -17.12 10.32
CA ALA A 643 -42.06 -16.13 9.67
C ALA A 643 -42.40 -15.88 8.19
N VAL A 644 -42.87 -16.90 7.47
CA VAL A 644 -43.29 -16.80 6.06
C VAL A 644 -44.53 -15.91 5.93
N SER A 645 -45.47 -16.02 6.86
CA SER A 645 -46.70 -15.23 6.88
C SER A 645 -46.44 -13.81 7.34
N LEU A 646 -45.58 -13.60 8.34
CA LEU A 646 -45.16 -12.26 8.77
C LEU A 646 -44.56 -11.44 7.64
N LYS A 647 -43.78 -12.07 6.74
CA LYS A 647 -43.26 -11.38 5.56
C LYS A 647 -44.39 -10.80 4.71
N LYS A 648 -45.41 -11.61 4.40
CA LYS A 648 -46.56 -11.17 3.59
C LYS A 648 -47.38 -10.08 4.28
N TYR A 649 -47.59 -10.16 5.61
CA TYR A 649 -48.28 -9.10 6.36
C TYR A 649 -47.51 -7.79 6.32
N MET A 650 -46.19 -7.83 6.55
CA MET A 650 -45.34 -6.63 6.55
C MET A 650 -45.21 -6.01 5.16
N ASP A 651 -45.06 -6.82 4.12
CA ASP A 651 -45.05 -6.35 2.72
C ASP A 651 -46.39 -5.65 2.35
N ALA A 652 -47.49 -6.05 2.99
CA ALA A 652 -48.80 -5.42 2.84
C ALA A 652 -49.07 -4.26 3.81
N GLY A 653 -48.09 -3.87 4.65
CA GLY A 653 -48.17 -2.72 5.54
C GLY A 653 -48.66 -3.01 6.97
N PHE A 654 -48.94 -4.27 7.32
CA PHE A 654 -49.36 -4.65 8.68
C PHE A 654 -48.14 -5.01 9.52
N VAL A 655 -47.70 -4.08 10.38
CA VAL A 655 -46.41 -4.14 11.06
C VAL A 655 -46.54 -4.27 12.57
N THR A 656 -47.57 -3.65 13.15
CA THR A 656 -47.85 -3.62 14.59
C THR A 656 -48.99 -4.57 14.94
N ALA A 657 -49.12 -4.94 16.22
CA ALA A 657 -50.28 -5.71 16.67
C ALA A 657 -51.61 -4.93 16.51
N ASP A 658 -51.57 -3.60 16.52
CA ASP A 658 -52.76 -2.77 16.32
C ASP A 658 -53.29 -2.90 14.88
N ASP A 659 -52.39 -2.96 13.89
CA ASP A 659 -52.77 -3.16 12.48
C ASP A 659 -53.58 -4.46 12.27
N PHE A 660 -53.30 -5.50 13.06
CA PHE A 660 -53.99 -6.80 12.97
C PHE A 660 -55.36 -6.81 13.64
N VAL A 661 -55.63 -5.90 14.59
CA VAL A 661 -56.92 -5.81 15.28
C VAL A 661 -57.82 -4.72 14.71
N THR A 662 -57.23 -3.69 14.08
CA THR A 662 -57.96 -2.63 13.38
C THR A 662 -58.52 -3.10 12.04
N ALA A 663 -57.77 -3.92 11.29
CA ALA A 663 -58.24 -4.48 10.02
C ALA A 663 -58.96 -5.82 10.22
N HIS A 664 -60.14 -5.99 9.63
CA HIS A 664 -60.83 -7.27 9.67
C HIS A 664 -60.00 -8.40 9.01
N PRO A 665 -60.05 -9.66 9.49
CA PRO A 665 -59.33 -10.79 8.90
C PRO A 665 -59.56 -10.99 7.39
N ALA A 666 -60.75 -10.64 6.89
CA ALA A 666 -61.06 -10.63 5.46
C ALA A 666 -60.15 -9.66 4.66
N TYR A 667 -59.92 -8.46 5.19
CA TYR A 667 -59.04 -7.46 4.58
C TYR A 667 -57.60 -7.92 4.57
N LEU A 668 -57.13 -8.44 5.71
CA LEU A 668 -55.80 -9.03 5.84
C LEU A 668 -55.60 -10.17 4.84
N SER A 669 -56.59 -11.04 4.68
CA SER A 669 -56.56 -12.14 3.69
C SER A 669 -56.46 -11.60 2.26
N ALA A 670 -57.31 -10.63 1.90
CA ALA A 670 -57.33 -10.04 0.57
C ALA A 670 -56.01 -9.32 0.22
N LYS A 671 -55.47 -8.53 1.16
CA LYS A 671 -54.23 -7.77 0.95
C LYS A 671 -52.96 -8.61 0.91
N THR A 672 -52.93 -9.72 1.65
CA THR A 672 -51.72 -10.55 1.74
C THR A 672 -51.75 -11.78 0.85
N GLY A 673 -52.93 -12.16 0.32
CA GLY A 673 -53.14 -13.43 -0.36
C GLY A 673 -52.97 -14.65 0.55
N ILE A 674 -52.98 -14.47 1.88
CA ILE A 674 -53.01 -15.58 2.84
C ILE A 674 -54.44 -16.09 2.94
N ASN A 675 -54.62 -17.41 2.94
CA ASN A 675 -55.90 -18.06 3.14
C ASN A 675 -56.61 -17.53 4.41
N ILE A 676 -57.88 -17.15 4.30
CA ILE A 676 -58.63 -16.50 5.38
C ILE A 676 -58.65 -17.30 6.69
N GLU A 677 -58.76 -18.63 6.64
CA GLU A 677 -58.74 -19.49 7.83
C GLU A 677 -57.37 -19.46 8.51
N THR A 678 -56.31 -19.34 7.71
CA THR A 678 -54.94 -19.17 8.20
C THR A 678 -54.77 -17.78 8.81
N VAL A 679 -55.38 -16.74 8.23
CA VAL A 679 -55.40 -15.39 8.83
C VAL A 679 -56.08 -15.40 10.19
N TYR A 680 -57.25 -16.04 10.33
CA TYR A 680 -57.93 -16.17 11.63
C TYR A 680 -57.07 -16.88 12.68
N LYS A 681 -56.29 -17.91 12.28
CA LYS A 681 -55.33 -18.56 13.18
C LYS A 681 -54.19 -17.63 13.61
N HIS A 682 -53.67 -16.82 12.69
CA HIS A 682 -52.60 -15.86 13.01
C HIS A 682 -53.06 -14.69 13.86
N THR A 683 -54.27 -14.17 13.61
CA THR A 683 -54.77 -12.98 14.32
C THR A 683 -55.30 -13.34 15.70
N ALA A 684 -55.83 -14.56 15.94
CA ALA A 684 -56.38 -14.96 17.24
C ALA A 684 -55.48 -14.62 18.45
N PRO A 685 -54.19 -15.04 18.51
CA PRO A 685 -53.32 -14.69 19.63
C PRO A 685 -53.01 -13.19 19.73
N VAL A 686 -53.12 -12.44 18.63
CA VAL A 686 -52.94 -10.97 18.62
C VAL A 686 -54.16 -10.27 19.20
N TYR A 687 -55.37 -10.71 18.85
CA TYR A 687 -56.62 -10.24 19.43
C TYR A 687 -56.65 -10.50 20.95
N ASP A 688 -56.27 -11.71 21.38
CA ASP A 688 -56.16 -12.07 22.79
C ASP A 688 -55.14 -11.18 23.53
N ALA A 689 -53.94 -11.00 22.96
CA ALA A 689 -52.90 -10.13 23.54
C ALA A 689 -53.31 -8.65 23.65
N ARG A 690 -54.26 -8.20 22.82
CA ARG A 690 -54.83 -6.84 22.86
C ARG A 690 -56.13 -6.73 23.66
N GLY A 691 -56.67 -7.84 24.17
CA GLY A 691 -57.94 -7.86 24.89
C GLY A 691 -59.15 -7.50 24.02
N VAL A 692 -59.06 -7.69 22.70
CA VAL A 692 -60.13 -7.40 21.74
C VAL A 692 -60.75 -8.71 21.25
N LYS A 693 -62.08 -8.80 21.17
CA LYS A 693 -62.75 -10.00 20.66
C LYS A 693 -62.54 -10.14 19.15
N GLN A 694 -62.03 -11.29 18.71
CA GLN A 694 -61.88 -11.58 17.28
C GLN A 694 -63.26 -11.67 16.59
N PRO A 695 -63.43 -11.12 15.38
CA PRO A 695 -64.65 -11.28 14.58
C PRO A 695 -65.00 -12.75 14.32
N ALA A 696 -66.28 -13.01 14.01
CA ALA A 696 -66.75 -14.36 13.70
C ALA A 696 -65.95 -14.98 12.54
N LYS A 697 -65.61 -16.27 12.66
CA LYS A 697 -64.82 -16.98 11.66
C LYS A 697 -65.62 -17.23 10.39
N ILE A 698 -65.00 -16.98 9.24
CA ILE A 698 -65.57 -17.21 7.91
C ILE A 698 -64.78 -18.33 7.25
N SER A 699 -65.48 -19.34 6.70
CA SER A 699 -64.83 -20.43 5.97
C SER A 699 -64.28 -19.92 4.63
N LYS A 700 -63.24 -20.59 4.11
CA LYS A 700 -62.70 -20.25 2.78
C LYS A 700 -63.79 -20.22 1.70
N LYS A 701 -64.67 -21.23 1.69
CA LYS A 701 -65.77 -21.35 0.73
C LYS A 701 -66.76 -20.18 0.83
N ALA A 702 -67.12 -19.78 2.04
CA ALA A 702 -68.03 -18.65 2.26
C ALA A 702 -67.38 -17.32 1.84
N PHE A 703 -66.08 -17.15 2.10
CA PHE A 703 -65.35 -15.96 1.69
C PHE A 703 -65.22 -15.82 0.16
N GLU A 704 -64.93 -16.92 -0.54
CA GLU A 704 -64.86 -16.94 -2.01
C GLU A 704 -66.24 -16.73 -2.65
N ALA A 705 -67.29 -17.35 -2.12
CA ALA A 705 -68.67 -17.14 -2.60
C ALA A 705 -69.12 -15.68 -2.37
N GLY A 706 -68.91 -15.13 -1.17
CA GLY A 706 -69.25 -13.75 -0.86
C GLY A 706 -68.48 -12.74 -1.71
N ARG A 707 -67.23 -13.04 -2.08
CA ARG A 707 -66.46 -12.24 -3.04
C ARG A 707 -67.12 -12.22 -4.43
N GLU A 708 -67.48 -13.37 -4.97
CA GLU A 708 -68.14 -13.46 -6.28
C GLU A 708 -69.49 -12.76 -6.31
N GLU A 709 -70.24 -12.85 -5.21
CA GLU A 709 -71.51 -12.14 -5.04
C GLU A 709 -71.31 -10.63 -5.00
N LEU A 710 -70.41 -10.14 -4.15
CA LEU A 710 -70.14 -8.70 -3.99
C LEU A 710 -69.60 -8.06 -5.27
N LEU A 711 -68.79 -8.75 -6.07
CA LEU A 711 -68.28 -8.24 -7.35
C LEU A 711 -69.33 -8.19 -8.48
N LYS A 712 -70.45 -8.91 -8.35
CA LYS A 712 -71.59 -8.79 -9.29
C LYS A 712 -72.43 -7.55 -9.01
N VAL A 713 -72.27 -6.94 -7.84
CA VAL A 713 -72.98 -5.73 -7.44
C VAL A 713 -72.43 -4.55 -8.21
N LYS A 714 -73.30 -3.86 -8.93
CA LYS A 714 -72.91 -2.70 -9.71
C LYS A 714 -72.40 -1.59 -8.75
N GLY A 715 -71.26 -1.01 -9.11
CA GLY A 715 -70.54 -0.06 -8.26
C GLY A 715 -69.52 -0.67 -7.29
N VAL A 716 -69.43 -2.00 -7.17
CA VAL A 716 -68.44 -2.71 -6.34
C VAL A 716 -67.35 -3.32 -7.22
N GLY A 717 -66.27 -2.57 -7.45
CA GLY A 717 -65.02 -3.10 -8.02
C GLY A 717 -64.02 -3.53 -6.93
N GLU A 718 -62.85 -4.06 -7.31
CA GLU A 718 -61.81 -4.54 -6.38
C GLU A 718 -61.44 -3.50 -5.29
N ALA A 719 -61.25 -2.22 -5.67
CA ALA A 719 -60.92 -1.16 -4.72
C ALA A 719 -62.06 -0.85 -3.72
N MET A 720 -63.31 -1.04 -4.13
CA MET A 720 -64.48 -0.90 -3.26
C MET A 720 -64.59 -2.11 -2.32
N LEU A 721 -64.39 -3.30 -2.87
CA LEU A 721 -64.43 -4.56 -2.13
C LEU A 721 -63.38 -4.60 -1.01
N GLU A 722 -62.14 -4.14 -1.27
CA GLU A 722 -61.12 -4.03 -0.23
C GLU A 722 -61.56 -3.13 0.93
N LYS A 723 -62.20 -1.99 0.64
CA LYS A 723 -62.75 -1.12 1.68
C LYS A 723 -63.85 -1.83 2.47
N LEU A 724 -64.78 -2.49 1.79
CA LEU A 724 -65.84 -3.28 2.43
C LEU A 724 -65.26 -4.37 3.35
N TYR A 725 -64.22 -5.08 2.89
CA TYR A 725 -63.51 -6.06 3.72
C TYR A 725 -62.85 -5.43 4.94
N PHE A 726 -62.29 -4.22 4.85
CA PHE A 726 -61.71 -3.52 6.01
C PHE A 726 -62.74 -3.34 7.13
N ALA A 727 -63.98 -3.01 6.78
CA ALA A 727 -65.12 -2.90 7.70
C ALA A 727 -65.80 -4.23 8.06
N GLY A 728 -65.30 -5.37 7.57
CA GLY A 728 -65.87 -6.68 7.87
C GLY A 728 -67.10 -7.08 7.04
N ILE A 729 -67.38 -6.37 5.94
CA ILE A 729 -68.45 -6.73 5.01
C ILE A 729 -67.93 -7.77 4.02
N THR A 730 -68.35 -9.03 4.16
CA THR A 730 -67.81 -10.16 3.39
C THR A 730 -68.77 -10.82 2.41
N ASP A 731 -70.05 -10.50 2.48
CA ASP A 731 -71.11 -10.99 1.58
C ASP A 731 -72.25 -9.95 1.45
N ILE A 732 -73.22 -10.23 0.58
CA ILE A 732 -74.37 -9.34 0.33
C ILE A 732 -75.25 -9.18 1.57
N SER A 733 -75.40 -10.23 2.40
CA SER A 733 -76.25 -10.17 3.60
C SER A 733 -75.66 -9.22 4.64
N ALA A 734 -74.35 -9.28 4.85
CA ALA A 734 -73.60 -8.35 5.69
C ALA A 734 -73.71 -6.92 5.15
N LEU A 735 -73.66 -6.73 3.83
CA LEU A 735 -73.80 -5.40 3.21
C LEU A 735 -75.22 -4.83 3.36
N LYS A 736 -76.27 -5.65 3.22
CA LYS A 736 -77.67 -5.24 3.41
C LYS A 736 -78.01 -4.90 4.86
N SER A 737 -77.37 -5.57 5.80
CA SER A 737 -77.61 -5.40 7.25
C SER A 737 -76.70 -4.35 7.89
N ALA A 738 -75.72 -3.81 7.16
CA ALA A 738 -74.78 -2.83 7.67
C ALA A 738 -75.43 -1.47 7.96
N ASN A 739 -75.04 -0.84 9.07
CA ASN A 739 -75.36 0.56 9.33
C ASN A 739 -74.52 1.44 8.39
N LEU A 740 -75.16 2.07 7.40
CA LEU A 740 -74.49 2.85 6.36
C LEU A 740 -73.66 4.01 6.91
N LYS A 741 -74.07 4.60 8.04
CA LYS A 741 -73.34 5.70 8.70
C LYS A 741 -72.06 5.22 9.36
N GLU A 742 -72.11 4.08 10.04
CA GLU A 742 -70.93 3.47 10.67
C GLU A 742 -69.96 2.94 9.60
N LEU A 743 -70.50 2.30 8.55
CA LEU A 743 -69.71 1.82 7.41
C LEU A 743 -69.03 2.99 6.69
N SER A 744 -69.76 4.07 6.40
CA SER A 744 -69.23 5.31 5.82
C SER A 744 -68.04 5.86 6.62
N GLY A 745 -68.19 5.94 7.95
CA GLY A 745 -67.13 6.39 8.86
C GLY A 745 -65.91 5.46 8.90
N ALA A 746 -66.13 4.14 8.84
CA ALA A 746 -65.06 3.15 8.93
C ALA A 746 -64.18 3.09 7.67
N VAL A 747 -64.74 3.33 6.48
CA VAL A 747 -64.02 3.10 5.20
C VAL A 747 -63.86 4.34 4.31
N GLY A 748 -64.35 5.49 4.78
CA GLY A 748 -64.22 6.78 4.10
C GLY A 748 -64.93 6.79 2.75
N ILE A 749 -66.17 6.30 2.72
CA ILE A 749 -67.04 6.30 1.53
C ILE A 749 -68.32 7.05 1.91
N SER A 750 -68.82 7.95 1.06
CA SER A 750 -70.05 8.67 1.35
C SER A 750 -71.26 7.74 1.52
N GLU A 751 -72.13 8.06 2.49
CA GLU A 751 -73.38 7.33 2.73
C GLU A 751 -74.23 7.20 1.46
N ASP A 752 -74.33 8.28 0.66
CA ASP A 752 -75.07 8.27 -0.61
C ASP A 752 -74.57 7.21 -1.59
N LYS A 753 -73.26 6.97 -1.62
CA LYS A 753 -72.66 5.99 -2.52
C LYS A 753 -72.92 4.57 -2.03
N LEU A 754 -72.85 4.34 -0.72
CA LEU A 754 -73.18 3.05 -0.11
C LEU A 754 -74.69 2.76 -0.25
N ALA A 755 -75.55 3.76 -0.05
CA ALA A 755 -77.00 3.64 -0.23
C ALA A 755 -77.38 3.27 -1.67
N LYS A 756 -76.72 3.85 -2.68
CA LYS A 756 -76.92 3.46 -4.09
C LYS A 756 -76.52 2.03 -4.36
N ILE A 757 -75.40 1.56 -3.79
CA ILE A 757 -74.95 0.17 -3.94
C ILE A 757 -75.97 -0.77 -3.29
N VAL A 758 -76.47 -0.45 -2.10
CA VAL A 758 -77.47 -1.28 -1.40
C VAL A 758 -78.83 -1.26 -2.11
N ALA A 759 -79.20 -0.16 -2.76
CA ALA A 759 -80.43 -0.10 -3.55
C ALA A 759 -80.39 -0.94 -4.85
N GLU A 760 -79.20 -1.28 -5.35
CA GLU A 760 -79.00 -2.16 -6.50
C GLU A 760 -78.97 -3.66 -6.13
N LEU A 761 -79.06 -3.99 -4.83
CA LEU A 761 -79.03 -5.36 -4.25
C LEU A 761 -80.41 -5.89 -3.87
#